data_AF-A0A452S4Q8-F1
#
_entry.id   AF-A0A452S4Q8-F1
#
_cell.length_a   1.000
_cell.length_b   1.000
_cell.length_c   1.000
_cell.angle_alpha   90.00
_cell.angle_beta   90.00
_cell.angle_gamma   90.00
#
_symmetry.space_group_name_H-M   'P 1'
#
loop_
_entity.id
_entity.type
_entity.pdbx_description
1 polymer ?
#
loop_
_entity_poly.entity_id
_entity_poly.type
_entity_poly.pdbx_seq_one_letter_code
_entity_poly.pdbx_strand_id
1 'polypeptide(L)'
;SIYFSDVTCKLFDVGINVALNFFSLSYNKRINDIRECKEAAVSHAGSMHRERRKFLRSALKELATVLSDQPGLLGPKALFVFMALSFARDEIIWLLRHADNMPKKSQHLKSCFFKYFDLFLTLFFVSFLQNLSVCPEDESIIMSSFVNTMTSLSVKQVEDGEVFDFRGMRLDWFRLQAYTSVSKASLSLADHRELGKMMNTIIFHTKMVDSLVEMLVETSDLSIFCFYSRAFEKMFQQCLELPSQSRYSIAFPLLCTHFMSCTHELCPEERHHIGDRSLSLCNMFLDEMAKQARNLITDICTEQCTLSDQLLPKHCAKTISQAVNKKSKKQTGKKGEPEREKPGVESMRKNRLVVTNLDKLHTALSELCFSINYVPNMVVWEHTFTPREYLTSHLEIRFTKSIVGMTMYNQATQEIAKPSELLTSVRAYMTVLQSIENYVQIDITRVFNNVLLQQTQHLDSHGEPTITSLYTNWYLETLLRQVSNGHIAYFPAMKAFVNLPTENELTFNAEEYSDISEMRSLSELLGPYGMKFLSESLMWHISSQVAELKKLVVENVDVLTQMRTSFDKPDQMAALFKRLSSVDSVLKRMTIIGVILSFRSLAQEALRDVLSYHIPFLVSSIEDFKDHIPRETDMKVAMNVYELSSAAGLPCEIDPALVVALSSQKSENISPEEEYKIACLLMVFVAVSLPTLASNVMSQYSPAIEGHCNNIHCLAKAINQIAAALFTIHKGSIEDRLKEFLALASSSLLKIGQETDKTTTRNRESVYLLLDMIVQESPFLTMDLLESCFPYVLLRNAYHAVYKQSVTSSA
;
A
#
# COMPACT_ATOMS: atom_id res chain seq x y z
N SER A 1 36.75 -24.70 9.11
CA SER A 1 37.07 -23.33 9.56
C SER A 1 37.50 -23.21 11.03
N ILE A 2 36.90 -23.94 12.00
CA ILE A 2 37.14 -23.72 13.45
C ILE A 2 38.58 -24.01 13.95
N TYR A 3 39.43 -24.72 13.21
CA TYR A 3 40.76 -25.16 13.68
C TYR A 3 41.95 -24.23 13.36
N PHE A 4 41.77 -23.12 12.63
CA PHE A 4 42.90 -22.29 12.16
C PHE A 4 43.02 -20.87 12.78
N SER A 5 41.97 -20.30 13.38
CA SER A 5 42.06 -18.93 13.95
C SER A 5 42.66 -18.87 15.37
N ASP A 6 42.51 -19.92 16.16
CA ASP A 6 43.07 -19.97 17.53
C ASP A 6 44.59 -20.25 17.52
N VAL A 7 45.12 -20.68 16.38
CA VAL A 7 46.54 -21.00 16.17
C VAL A 7 47.37 -19.75 15.88
N THR A 8 46.84 -18.70 15.24
CA THR A 8 47.64 -17.50 14.88
C THR A 8 47.91 -16.56 16.06
N CYS A 9 46.94 -16.31 16.96
CA CYS A 9 47.22 -15.54 18.18
C CYS A 9 48.14 -16.32 19.14
N LYS A 10 47.92 -17.64 19.29
CA LYS A 10 48.83 -18.48 20.07
C LYS A 10 50.21 -18.58 19.42
N LEU A 11 50.35 -18.66 18.10
CA LEU A 11 51.66 -18.59 17.42
C LEU A 11 52.32 -17.21 17.52
N PHE A 12 51.60 -16.11 17.75
CA PHE A 12 52.25 -14.82 17.97
C PHE A 12 52.87 -14.72 19.36
N ASP A 13 52.16 -15.09 20.43
CA ASP A 13 52.72 -15.10 21.79
C ASP A 13 53.65 -16.31 22.05
N VAL A 14 53.38 -17.49 21.49
CA VAL A 14 54.31 -18.65 21.56
C VAL A 14 55.49 -18.44 20.63
N GLY A 15 55.31 -17.89 19.42
CA GLY A 15 56.41 -17.59 18.50
C GLY A 15 57.36 -16.53 19.05
N ILE A 16 56.84 -15.49 19.71
CA ILE A 16 57.67 -14.51 20.44
C ILE A 16 58.38 -15.16 21.63
N ASN A 17 57.72 -16.00 22.44
CA ASN A 17 58.39 -16.66 23.58
C ASN A 17 59.41 -17.74 23.15
N VAL A 18 59.18 -18.45 22.06
CA VAL A 18 60.12 -19.43 21.48
C VAL A 18 61.30 -18.71 20.83
N ALA A 19 61.07 -17.63 20.09
CA ALA A 19 62.14 -16.80 19.54
C ALA A 19 62.97 -16.12 20.65
N LEU A 20 62.34 -15.60 21.71
CA LEU A 20 63.03 -14.98 22.84
C LEU A 20 63.99 -15.96 23.56
N ASN A 21 63.61 -17.24 23.66
CA ASN A 21 64.48 -18.26 24.27
C ASN A 21 65.62 -18.71 23.33
N PHE A 22 65.39 -18.77 22.01
CA PHE A 22 66.38 -19.28 21.05
C PHE A 22 67.46 -18.23 20.63
N PHE A 23 67.17 -16.92 20.72
CA PHE A 23 68.06 -15.84 20.25
C PHE A 23 68.95 -15.19 21.34
N SER A 24 68.99 -15.77 22.55
CA SER A 24 69.50 -15.16 23.78
C SER A 24 71.01 -14.84 23.85
N LEU A 25 71.82 -15.32 22.89
CA LEU A 25 73.28 -15.18 22.92
C LEU A 25 73.89 -14.05 22.06
N SER A 26 73.14 -13.38 21.18
CA SER A 26 73.68 -12.24 20.40
C SER A 26 72.71 -11.12 20.00
N TYR A 27 71.40 -11.29 20.18
CA TYR A 27 70.38 -10.33 19.70
C TYR A 27 69.68 -9.50 20.79
N ASN A 28 70.21 -9.45 22.02
CA ASN A 28 69.55 -8.81 23.16
C ASN A 28 69.17 -7.32 22.95
N LYS A 29 69.89 -6.56 22.10
CA LYS A 29 69.47 -5.20 21.73
C LYS A 29 68.14 -5.18 20.95
N ARG A 30 67.93 -6.14 20.03
CA ARG A 30 66.71 -6.25 19.22
C ARG A 30 65.47 -6.59 20.04
N ILE A 31 65.63 -7.23 21.21
CA ILE A 31 64.52 -7.48 22.14
C ILE A 31 63.95 -6.16 22.67
N ASN A 32 64.81 -5.16 22.93
CA ASN A 32 64.36 -3.83 23.35
C ASN A 32 63.70 -3.09 22.20
N ASP A 33 64.30 -3.09 21.00
CA ASP A 33 63.69 -2.50 19.79
C ASP A 33 62.27 -3.05 19.54
N ILE A 34 62.08 -4.38 19.67
CA ILE A 34 60.78 -5.04 19.50
C ILE A 34 59.77 -4.60 20.58
N ARG A 35 60.20 -4.46 21.84
CA ARG A 35 59.33 -4.00 22.94
C ARG A 35 58.87 -2.55 22.74
N GLU A 36 59.80 -1.66 22.37
CA GLU A 36 59.51 -0.26 22.07
C GLU A 36 58.58 -0.13 20.86
N CYS A 37 58.86 -0.86 19.78
CA CYS A 37 57.97 -0.91 18.60
C CYS A 37 56.57 -1.45 18.95
N LYS A 38 56.46 -2.48 19.81
CA LYS A 38 55.18 -3.03 20.25
C LYS A 38 54.38 -2.00 21.07
N GLU A 39 55.02 -1.30 21.99
CA GLU A 39 54.37 -0.27 22.82
C GLU A 39 53.93 0.94 21.99
N ALA A 40 54.79 1.41 21.07
CA ALA A 40 54.46 2.48 20.14
C ALA A 40 53.31 2.10 19.18
N ALA A 41 53.30 0.88 18.66
CA ALA A 41 52.23 0.38 17.79
C ALA A 41 50.89 0.30 18.53
N VAL A 42 50.86 -0.29 19.74
CA VAL A 42 49.65 -0.40 20.57
C VAL A 42 49.13 0.98 21.00
N SER A 43 50.01 1.94 21.27
CA SER A 43 49.63 3.26 21.80
C SER A 43 49.26 4.28 20.72
N HIS A 44 49.95 4.27 19.57
CA HIS A 44 49.85 5.34 18.56
C HIS A 44 49.34 4.89 17.19
N ALA A 45 49.50 3.62 16.79
CA ALA A 45 49.05 3.22 15.44
C ALA A 45 47.53 3.34 15.29
N GLY A 46 46.75 3.00 16.33
CA GLY A 46 45.29 3.09 16.30
C GLY A 46 44.74 4.52 16.18
N SER A 47 45.45 5.54 16.69
CA SER A 47 45.11 6.95 16.45
C SER A 47 45.66 7.42 15.11
N MET A 48 46.88 7.04 14.73
CA MET A 48 47.49 7.40 13.45
C MET A 48 46.68 6.87 12.26
N HIS A 49 46.25 5.61 12.24
CA HIS A 49 45.41 5.04 11.18
C HIS A 49 43.96 5.56 11.20
N ARG A 50 43.44 5.90 12.39
CA ARG A 50 42.16 6.63 12.52
C ARG A 50 42.28 7.99 11.86
N GLU A 51 43.34 8.73 12.21
CA GLU A 51 43.76 9.92 11.49
C GLU A 51 43.87 9.54 10.02
N ARG A 52 44.47 8.45 9.56
CA ARG A 52 44.50 8.06 8.13
C ARG A 52 43.23 7.49 7.45
N ARG A 53 41.98 7.72 7.91
CA ARG A 53 40.77 7.38 7.09
C ARG A 53 39.90 8.58 6.72
N LYS A 54 39.70 9.39 7.72
CA LYS A 54 39.32 10.80 7.77
C LYS A 54 39.57 11.69 6.47
N PHE A 55 40.74 12.29 6.15
CA PHE A 55 41.17 12.86 4.82
C PHE A 55 40.83 11.98 3.65
N LEU A 56 41.07 10.66 3.67
CA LEU A 56 40.81 9.86 2.47
C LEU A 56 39.33 9.97 2.09
N ARG A 57 38.40 10.01 3.06
CA ARG A 57 36.99 10.36 2.76
C ARG A 57 36.80 11.77 2.17
N SER A 58 37.60 12.75 2.56
CA SER A 58 37.56 14.11 1.98
C SER A 58 38.20 14.17 0.59
N ALA A 59 39.39 13.63 0.42
CA ALA A 59 40.19 13.59 -0.79
C ALA A 59 39.57 12.73 -1.88
N LEU A 60 39.09 11.52 -1.56
CA LEU A 60 38.39 10.68 -2.52
C LEU A 60 37.04 11.31 -2.91
N LYS A 61 36.34 11.99 -1.99
CA LYS A 61 35.12 12.72 -2.33
C LYS A 61 35.41 13.91 -3.26
N GLU A 62 36.41 14.73 -2.94
CA GLU A 62 36.85 15.88 -3.77
C GLU A 62 37.32 15.38 -5.15
N LEU A 63 38.19 14.37 -5.19
CA LEU A 63 38.71 13.76 -6.42
C LEU A 63 37.61 13.15 -7.28
N ALA A 64 36.74 12.29 -6.72
CA ALA A 64 35.65 11.67 -7.47
C ALA A 64 34.66 12.72 -8.01
N THR A 65 34.35 13.76 -7.23
CA THR A 65 33.46 14.84 -7.70
C THR A 65 34.07 15.61 -8.86
N VAL A 66 35.35 16.00 -8.76
CA VAL A 66 36.08 16.72 -9.83
C VAL A 66 36.21 15.86 -11.09
N LEU A 67 36.48 14.56 -10.95
CA LEU A 67 36.56 13.63 -12.08
C LEU A 67 35.19 13.37 -12.72
N SER A 68 34.08 13.41 -11.95
CA SER A 68 32.74 13.29 -12.52
C SER A 68 32.27 14.55 -13.26
N ASP A 69 32.71 15.74 -12.82
CA ASP A 69 32.44 17.01 -13.50
C ASP A 69 33.29 17.18 -14.76
N GLN A 70 34.56 16.74 -14.72
CA GLN A 70 35.50 16.81 -15.83
C GLN A 70 36.12 15.42 -16.15
N PRO A 71 35.37 14.50 -16.80
CA PRO A 71 35.85 13.15 -17.10
C PRO A 71 37.17 13.09 -17.89
N GLY A 72 37.45 14.09 -18.72
CA GLY A 72 38.72 14.20 -19.46
C GLY A 72 39.96 14.30 -18.56
N LEU A 73 39.81 14.65 -17.27
CA LEU A 73 40.93 14.62 -16.31
C LEU A 73 41.39 13.20 -15.96
N LEU A 74 40.59 12.16 -16.23
CA LEU A 74 40.97 10.76 -15.99
C LEU A 74 42.27 10.37 -16.72
N GLY A 75 42.55 10.94 -17.90
CA GLY A 75 43.82 10.75 -18.60
C GLY A 75 45.04 11.28 -17.81
N PRO A 76 45.21 12.61 -17.66
CA PRO A 76 46.36 13.20 -16.98
C PRO A 76 46.40 12.92 -15.46
N LYS A 77 45.30 12.46 -14.85
CA LYS A 77 45.20 12.14 -13.42
C LYS A 77 44.95 10.65 -13.15
N ALA A 78 45.17 9.75 -14.10
CA ALA A 78 44.97 8.31 -13.92
C ALA A 78 45.68 7.76 -12.66
N LEU A 79 46.96 8.13 -12.49
CA LEU A 79 47.77 7.75 -11.32
C LEU A 79 47.11 8.12 -9.98
N PHE A 80 46.40 9.26 -9.92
CA PHE A 80 45.75 9.74 -8.71
C PHE A 80 44.57 8.87 -8.29
N VAL A 81 43.84 8.32 -9.26
CA VAL A 81 42.75 7.36 -9.00
C VAL A 81 43.34 6.11 -8.34
N PHE A 82 44.36 5.50 -8.94
CA PHE A 82 44.98 4.28 -8.41
C PHE A 82 45.69 4.47 -7.07
N MET A 83 46.35 5.62 -6.85
CA MET A 83 46.91 6.00 -5.54
C MET A 83 45.82 6.14 -4.47
N ALA A 84 44.74 6.88 -4.78
CA ALA A 84 43.64 7.11 -3.85
C ALA A 84 42.92 5.81 -3.47
N LEU A 85 42.69 4.93 -4.45
CA LEU A 85 42.14 3.59 -4.24
C LEU A 85 43.04 2.74 -3.35
N SER A 86 44.34 2.63 -3.67
CA SER A 86 45.31 1.84 -2.90
C SER A 86 45.40 2.29 -1.44
N PHE A 87 45.52 3.61 -1.21
CA PHE A 87 45.58 4.16 0.15
C PHE A 87 44.30 3.92 0.95
N ALA A 88 43.12 3.99 0.32
CA ALA A 88 41.85 3.69 0.98
C ALA A 88 41.72 2.19 1.29
N ARG A 89 42.07 1.32 0.34
CA ARG A 89 42.07 -0.14 0.46
C ARG A 89 42.96 -0.60 1.60
N ASP A 90 44.21 -0.13 1.66
CA ASP A 90 45.17 -0.49 2.69
C ASP A 90 44.70 -0.11 4.09
N GLU A 91 44.10 1.07 4.26
CA GLU A 91 43.57 1.56 5.54
C GLU A 91 42.27 0.85 5.98
N ILE A 92 41.49 0.31 5.04
CA ILE A 92 40.34 -0.56 5.32
C ILE A 92 40.82 -1.92 5.80
N ILE A 93 41.72 -2.59 5.07
CA ILE A 93 42.26 -3.91 5.44
C ILE A 93 43.02 -3.81 6.78
N TRP A 94 43.77 -2.72 7.01
CA TRP A 94 44.42 -2.48 8.29
C TRP A 94 43.41 -2.39 9.43
N LEU A 95 42.32 -1.63 9.27
CA LEU A 95 41.30 -1.51 10.30
C LEU A 95 40.63 -2.87 10.59
N LEU A 96 40.25 -3.59 9.54
CA LEU A 96 39.49 -4.83 9.62
C LEU A 96 40.20 -5.88 10.48
N ARG A 97 41.47 -6.17 10.16
CA ARG A 97 42.27 -7.15 10.92
C ARG A 97 42.58 -6.72 12.36
N HIS A 98 42.80 -5.42 12.62
CA HIS A 98 43.10 -4.96 13.98
C HIS A 98 41.85 -4.83 14.86
N ALA A 99 40.68 -4.56 14.28
CA ALA A 99 39.42 -4.42 15.03
C ALA A 99 38.95 -5.75 15.67
N ASP A 100 39.23 -6.87 15.00
CA ASP A 100 38.86 -8.21 15.46
C ASP A 100 39.91 -8.85 16.38
N ASN A 101 41.21 -8.54 16.19
CA ASN A 101 42.30 -9.20 16.93
C ASN A 101 42.88 -8.40 18.11
N MET A 102 42.63 -7.10 18.25
CA MET A 102 43.23 -6.27 19.31
C MET A 102 42.26 -5.94 20.46
N PRO A 103 42.69 -6.04 21.74
CA PRO A 103 41.87 -5.64 22.87
C PRO A 103 41.66 -4.12 22.93
N LYS A 104 40.42 -3.69 23.17
CA LYS A 104 40.01 -2.28 23.11
C LYS A 104 40.37 -1.52 24.40
N LYS A 105 41.45 -0.73 24.39
CA LYS A 105 41.56 0.46 25.27
C LYS A 105 40.57 1.54 24.80
N SER A 106 39.99 2.28 25.72
CA SER A 106 38.74 3.03 25.51
C SER A 106 38.86 4.35 24.71
N GLN A 107 37.85 4.56 23.86
CA GLN A 107 37.30 5.83 23.33
C GLN A 107 38.15 6.75 22.42
N HIS A 108 37.42 7.44 21.51
CA HIS A 108 37.77 8.61 20.67
C HIS A 108 37.99 8.47 19.13
N LEU A 109 37.65 7.35 18.46
CA LEU A 109 37.73 7.26 16.98
C LEU A 109 36.66 8.10 16.21
N LYS A 110 36.78 9.44 16.09
CA LYS A 110 35.93 10.29 15.19
C LYS A 110 36.68 11.49 14.51
N SER A 111 36.26 11.87 13.28
CA SER A 111 36.47 13.12 12.45
C SER A 111 37.82 13.63 11.81
N CYS A 112 37.87 13.67 10.46
CA CYS A 112 38.76 14.25 9.38
C CYS A 112 40.32 14.51 9.50
N PHE A 113 41.05 14.39 8.35
CA PHE A 113 42.53 14.48 8.12
C PHE A 113 42.82 15.35 6.85
N PHE A 114 44.07 15.74 6.52
CA PHE A 114 44.48 16.64 5.39
C PHE A 114 45.98 16.51 4.99
N LYS A 115 46.56 17.00 3.86
CA LYS A 115 46.13 17.28 2.45
C LYS A 115 47.37 17.29 1.49
N TYR A 116 47.19 17.06 0.16
CA TYR A 116 48.09 17.39 -1.00
C TYR A 116 49.44 16.63 -1.22
N PHE A 117 50.18 16.67 -2.36
CA PHE A 117 50.12 17.24 -3.76
C PHE A 117 50.99 16.26 -4.65
N ASP A 118 50.65 15.75 -5.86
CA ASP A 118 50.70 16.25 -7.27
C ASP A 118 52.08 16.88 -7.66
N LEU A 119 52.73 16.65 -8.81
CA LEU A 119 52.55 15.74 -9.97
C LEU A 119 53.88 15.62 -10.76
N PHE A 120 53.88 14.77 -11.81
CA PHE A 120 54.40 15.04 -13.16
C PHE A 120 55.74 14.44 -13.58
N LEU A 121 55.72 13.56 -14.60
CA LEU A 121 56.90 13.22 -15.41
C LEU A 121 56.54 12.47 -16.72
N THR A 122 56.47 13.18 -17.86
CA THR A 122 56.43 12.54 -19.20
C THR A 122 57.07 13.41 -20.29
N LEU A 123 58.39 13.30 -20.53
CA LEU A 123 59.03 13.82 -21.77
C LEU A 123 60.45 13.27 -22.06
N PHE A 124 60.87 12.14 -21.49
CA PHE A 124 62.29 11.73 -21.50
C PHE A 124 62.66 10.47 -22.31
N PHE A 125 61.70 9.65 -22.77
CA PHE A 125 62.03 8.31 -23.29
C PHE A 125 62.74 8.28 -24.65
N VAL A 126 62.52 9.25 -25.52
CA VAL A 126 62.97 9.17 -26.92
C VAL A 126 64.48 9.48 -27.10
N SER A 127 65.13 10.19 -26.17
CA SER A 127 66.56 10.57 -26.32
C SER A 127 67.57 9.58 -25.70
N PHE A 128 67.12 8.63 -24.87
CA PHE A 128 68.05 7.75 -24.15
C PHE A 128 68.50 6.53 -24.97
N LEU A 129 67.63 6.00 -25.84
CA LEU A 129 67.86 4.76 -26.58
C LEU A 129 69.02 4.81 -27.60
N GLN A 130 69.44 5.99 -28.03
CA GLN A 130 70.54 6.17 -28.99
C GLN A 130 71.93 6.27 -28.33
N ASN A 131 72.02 6.22 -27.00
CA ASN A 131 73.25 6.51 -26.24
C ASN A 131 73.86 5.30 -25.49
N LEU A 132 73.40 4.07 -25.75
CA LEU A 132 73.97 2.85 -25.16
C LEU A 132 75.14 2.34 -26.01
N SER A 133 76.34 2.34 -25.45
CA SER A 133 77.58 2.03 -26.19
C SER A 133 77.86 0.53 -26.34
N VAL A 134 77.27 -0.34 -25.51
CA VAL A 134 77.31 -1.80 -25.62
C VAL A 134 75.96 -2.36 -25.17
N CYS A 135 75.33 -3.17 -26.02
CA CYS A 135 74.11 -3.91 -25.73
C CYS A 135 74.17 -5.24 -26.49
N PRO A 136 73.97 -6.42 -25.86
CA PRO A 136 73.92 -7.68 -26.58
C PRO A 136 72.64 -7.80 -27.43
N GLU A 137 72.61 -8.82 -28.29
CA GLU A 137 71.58 -9.00 -29.32
C GLU A 137 70.18 -9.21 -28.71
N ASP A 138 70.05 -10.06 -27.67
CA ASP A 138 68.77 -10.36 -27.01
C ASP A 138 68.15 -9.11 -26.36
N GLU A 139 68.93 -8.31 -25.62
CA GLU A 139 68.47 -7.05 -25.04
C GLU A 139 68.12 -6.01 -26.11
N SER A 140 68.89 -5.95 -27.20
CA SER A 140 68.64 -5.04 -28.34
C SER A 140 67.35 -5.40 -29.10
N ILE A 141 67.06 -6.69 -29.28
CA ILE A 141 65.81 -7.18 -29.86
C ILE A 141 64.61 -6.77 -28.99
N ILE A 142 64.69 -6.97 -27.67
CA ILE A 142 63.62 -6.57 -26.75
C ILE A 142 63.42 -5.04 -26.77
N MET A 143 64.50 -4.26 -26.71
CA MET A 143 64.40 -2.80 -26.67
C MET A 143 63.92 -2.17 -27.98
N SER A 144 64.26 -2.76 -29.14
CA SER A 144 63.71 -2.35 -30.43
C SER A 144 62.24 -2.77 -30.62
N SER A 145 61.86 -3.95 -30.12
CA SER A 145 60.47 -4.41 -30.06
C SER A 145 59.58 -3.41 -29.32
N PHE A 146 60.01 -2.91 -28.16
CA PHE A 146 59.28 -1.87 -27.42
C PHE A 146 59.01 -0.61 -28.26
N VAL A 147 60.03 -0.10 -28.96
CA VAL A 147 59.87 1.10 -29.81
C VAL A 147 58.86 0.83 -30.93
N ASN A 148 59.02 -0.28 -31.65
CA ASN A 148 58.13 -0.66 -32.74
C ASN A 148 56.68 -0.74 -32.25
N THR A 149 56.42 -1.48 -31.16
CA THR A 149 55.09 -1.63 -30.55
C THR A 149 54.48 -0.30 -30.13
N MET A 150 55.26 0.62 -29.55
CA MET A 150 54.76 1.95 -29.18
C MET A 150 54.47 2.83 -30.40
N THR A 151 55.30 2.77 -31.45
CA THR A 151 55.11 3.56 -32.68
C THR A 151 53.97 3.06 -33.57
N SER A 152 53.54 1.81 -33.44
CA SER A 152 52.40 1.27 -34.17
C SER A 152 51.03 1.67 -33.59
N LEU A 153 50.99 2.30 -32.41
CA LEU A 153 49.73 2.69 -31.76
C LEU A 153 49.17 3.99 -32.36
N SER A 154 47.86 3.99 -32.64
CA SER A 154 47.14 5.18 -33.12
C SER A 154 45.77 5.33 -32.44
N VAL A 155 45.29 6.58 -32.34
CA VAL A 155 43.98 6.90 -31.72
C VAL A 155 42.84 6.18 -32.46
N LYS A 156 42.97 5.97 -33.77
CA LYS A 156 41.98 5.27 -34.59
C LYS A 156 41.65 3.87 -34.05
N GLN A 157 42.63 3.13 -33.52
CA GLN A 157 42.40 1.79 -32.95
C GLN A 157 41.53 1.83 -31.69
N VAL A 158 41.55 2.94 -30.96
CA VAL A 158 40.68 3.18 -29.80
C VAL A 158 39.27 3.55 -30.26
N GLU A 159 39.14 4.32 -31.34
CA GLU A 159 37.85 4.66 -31.97
C GLU A 159 37.18 3.42 -32.60
N ASP A 160 37.96 2.55 -33.23
CA ASP A 160 37.52 1.27 -33.82
C ASP A 160 37.26 0.18 -32.74
N GLY A 161 37.60 0.45 -31.47
CA GLY A 161 37.33 -0.44 -30.34
C GLY A 161 38.21 -1.69 -30.26
N GLU A 162 39.45 -1.63 -30.75
CA GLU A 162 40.38 -2.76 -30.74
C GLU A 162 40.74 -3.21 -29.31
N VAL A 163 40.86 -4.53 -29.12
CA VAL A 163 41.34 -5.12 -27.86
C VAL A 163 42.86 -5.16 -27.87
N PHE A 164 43.49 -4.22 -27.17
CA PHE A 164 44.94 -4.17 -27.00
C PHE A 164 45.45 -5.29 -26.08
N ASP A 165 46.68 -5.77 -26.33
CA ASP A 165 47.37 -6.74 -25.47
C ASP A 165 48.87 -6.39 -25.38
N PHE A 166 49.29 -5.88 -24.22
CA PHE A 166 50.69 -5.57 -23.93
C PHE A 166 51.31 -6.56 -22.93
N ARG A 167 50.70 -7.73 -22.68
CA ARG A 167 51.24 -8.75 -21.75
C ARG A 167 52.61 -9.23 -22.17
N GLY A 168 52.85 -9.41 -23.47
CA GLY A 168 54.17 -9.71 -24.04
C GLY A 168 55.21 -8.64 -23.68
N MET A 169 54.93 -7.38 -24.01
CA MET A 169 55.80 -6.24 -23.72
C MET A 169 56.11 -6.10 -22.21
N ARG A 170 55.11 -6.29 -21.34
CA ARG A 170 55.29 -6.27 -19.87
C ARG A 170 56.21 -7.39 -19.38
N LEU A 171 56.04 -8.60 -19.94
CA LEU A 171 56.87 -9.75 -19.58
C LEU A 171 58.29 -9.64 -20.15
N ASP A 172 58.46 -9.07 -21.34
CA ASP A 172 59.77 -8.79 -21.92
C ASP A 172 60.55 -7.71 -21.13
N TRP A 173 59.86 -6.73 -20.54
CA TRP A 173 60.51 -5.83 -19.57
C TRP A 173 60.98 -6.58 -18.30
N PHE A 174 60.22 -7.57 -17.83
CA PHE A 174 60.66 -8.44 -16.73
C PHE A 174 61.90 -9.25 -17.16
N ARG A 175 61.89 -9.87 -18.34
CA ARG A 175 63.05 -10.61 -18.89
C ARG A 175 64.29 -9.71 -18.99
N LEU A 176 64.14 -8.50 -19.53
CA LEU A 176 65.23 -7.54 -19.64
C LEU A 176 65.77 -7.11 -18.26
N GLN A 177 64.92 -6.91 -17.26
CA GLN A 177 65.38 -6.69 -15.87
C GLN A 177 66.20 -7.87 -15.35
N ALA A 178 65.79 -9.12 -15.63
CA ALA A 178 66.53 -10.29 -15.20
C ALA A 178 67.91 -10.39 -15.88
N TYR A 179 67.98 -10.16 -17.20
CA TYR A 179 69.25 -10.18 -17.96
C TYR A 179 70.21 -9.07 -17.51
N THR A 180 69.70 -7.88 -17.19
CA THR A 180 70.50 -6.70 -16.87
C THR A 180 70.79 -6.51 -15.37
N SER A 181 70.22 -7.34 -14.49
CA SER A 181 70.42 -7.26 -13.02
C SER A 181 71.31 -8.37 -12.44
N VAL A 182 71.73 -9.36 -13.23
CA VAL A 182 72.71 -10.37 -12.77
C VAL A 182 74.11 -9.78 -12.68
N SER A 183 74.94 -10.31 -11.78
CA SER A 183 76.32 -9.85 -11.63
C SER A 183 77.12 -10.13 -12.91
N LYS A 184 77.85 -9.11 -13.39
CA LYS A 184 78.58 -9.11 -14.68
C LYS A 184 77.70 -9.18 -15.94
N ALA A 185 76.44 -8.73 -15.87
CA ALA A 185 75.65 -8.44 -17.08
C ALA A 185 76.41 -7.45 -18.00
N SER A 186 76.31 -7.67 -19.32
CA SER A 186 76.96 -6.81 -20.33
C SER A 186 76.34 -5.40 -20.36
N LEU A 187 75.01 -5.35 -20.26
CA LEU A 187 74.24 -4.14 -19.99
C LEU A 187 73.78 -4.18 -18.52
N SER A 188 74.30 -3.27 -17.68
CA SER A 188 74.03 -3.25 -16.24
C SER A 188 72.93 -2.25 -15.87
N LEU A 189 71.81 -2.74 -15.33
CA LEU A 189 70.70 -1.87 -14.88
C LEU A 189 71.09 -1.01 -13.67
N ALA A 190 72.09 -1.43 -12.90
CA ALA A 190 72.63 -0.67 -11.78
C ALA A 190 73.32 0.63 -12.24
N ASP A 191 73.95 0.60 -13.42
CA ASP A 191 74.62 1.74 -14.04
C ASP A 191 73.64 2.57 -14.91
N HIS A 192 72.57 1.94 -15.41
CA HIS A 192 71.53 2.58 -16.24
C HIS A 192 70.18 2.76 -15.50
N ARG A 193 70.20 3.27 -14.26
CA ARG A 193 69.01 3.36 -13.39
C ARG A 193 67.84 4.16 -13.98
N GLU A 194 68.12 5.17 -14.80
CA GLU A 194 67.08 5.96 -15.46
C GLU A 194 66.29 5.13 -16.48
N LEU A 195 66.92 4.21 -17.22
CA LEU A 195 66.23 3.29 -18.12
C LEU A 195 65.14 2.50 -17.38
N GLY A 196 65.47 1.98 -16.19
CA GLY A 196 64.53 1.23 -15.35
C GLY A 196 63.35 2.05 -14.86
N LYS A 197 63.58 3.26 -14.33
CA LYS A 197 62.50 4.18 -13.92
C LYS A 197 61.56 4.49 -15.08
N MET A 198 62.15 4.79 -16.22
CA MET A 198 61.47 5.31 -17.39
C MET A 198 60.66 4.20 -18.10
N MET A 199 61.18 2.97 -18.14
CA MET A 199 60.42 1.81 -18.61
C MET A 199 59.29 1.43 -17.64
N ASN A 200 59.49 1.57 -16.32
CA ASN A 200 58.39 1.40 -15.36
C ASN A 200 57.24 2.40 -15.59
N THR A 201 57.55 3.66 -15.95
CA THR A 201 56.53 4.64 -16.37
C THR A 201 55.80 4.20 -17.64
N ILE A 202 56.52 3.63 -18.63
CA ILE A 202 55.89 3.10 -19.86
C ILE A 202 55.01 1.89 -19.57
N ILE A 203 55.44 0.96 -18.72
CA ILE A 203 54.62 -0.19 -18.32
C ILE A 203 53.37 0.26 -17.54
N PHE A 204 53.44 1.35 -16.77
CA PHE A 204 52.23 1.96 -16.22
C PHE A 204 51.32 2.50 -17.34
N HIS A 205 51.87 3.21 -18.34
CA HIS A 205 51.07 3.69 -19.48
C HIS A 205 50.44 2.56 -20.30
N THR A 206 51.12 1.43 -20.55
CA THR A 206 50.49 0.30 -21.26
C THR A 206 49.33 -0.27 -20.46
N LYS A 207 49.49 -0.43 -19.12
CA LYS A 207 48.39 -0.83 -18.24
C LYS A 207 47.17 0.12 -18.27
N MET A 208 47.35 1.39 -18.63
CA MET A 208 46.22 2.34 -18.78
C MET A 208 45.43 2.13 -20.08
N VAL A 209 45.92 1.30 -21.00
CA VAL A 209 45.27 0.97 -22.27
C VAL A 209 44.58 -0.40 -22.19
N ASP A 210 45.26 -1.46 -21.74
CA ASP A 210 44.72 -2.84 -21.75
C ASP A 210 44.35 -3.42 -20.37
N SER A 211 44.96 -2.95 -19.28
CA SER A 211 44.83 -3.54 -17.93
C SER A 211 44.02 -2.68 -16.94
N LEU A 212 43.11 -1.80 -17.38
CA LEU A 212 42.33 -0.95 -16.46
C LEU A 212 41.51 -1.76 -15.44
N VAL A 213 40.89 -2.87 -15.85
CA VAL A 213 40.12 -3.75 -14.97
C VAL A 213 41.04 -4.45 -13.96
N GLU A 214 42.17 -4.99 -14.42
CA GLU A 214 43.18 -5.62 -13.54
C GLU A 214 43.74 -4.62 -12.51
N MET A 215 43.98 -3.37 -12.92
CA MET A 215 44.46 -2.29 -12.05
C MET A 215 43.43 -1.90 -10.98
N LEU A 216 42.14 -1.96 -11.28
CA LEU A 216 41.09 -1.77 -10.26
C LEU A 216 41.12 -2.89 -9.22
N VAL A 217 41.30 -4.15 -9.62
CA VAL A 217 41.48 -5.28 -8.68
C VAL A 217 42.75 -5.08 -7.85
N GLU A 218 43.90 -4.85 -8.49
CA GLU A 218 45.21 -4.67 -7.84
C GLU A 218 45.19 -3.58 -6.74
N THR A 219 44.52 -2.45 -7.02
CA THR A 219 44.53 -1.27 -6.15
C THR A 219 43.31 -1.11 -5.24
N SER A 220 42.15 -1.70 -5.57
CA SER A 220 40.90 -1.47 -4.84
C SER A 220 40.17 -2.73 -4.36
N ASP A 221 40.73 -3.93 -4.59
CA ASP A 221 40.06 -5.14 -4.13
C ASP A 221 39.84 -5.18 -2.60
N LEU A 222 38.63 -5.57 -2.25
CA LEU A 222 38.08 -5.67 -0.90
C LEU A 222 37.28 -6.97 -0.71
N SER A 223 37.51 -7.98 -1.57
CA SER A 223 37.09 -9.38 -1.42
C SER A 223 37.32 -9.96 -0.01
N ILE A 224 38.30 -9.42 0.73
CA ILE A 224 38.59 -9.69 2.14
C ILE A 224 37.34 -9.67 3.05
N PHE A 225 36.31 -8.87 2.73
CA PHE A 225 35.06 -8.84 3.48
C PHE A 225 34.28 -10.15 3.45
N CYS A 226 34.51 -11.03 2.46
CA CYS A 226 33.97 -12.39 2.45
C CYS A 226 34.38 -13.17 3.71
N PHE A 227 35.66 -13.07 4.09
CA PHE A 227 36.24 -13.75 5.26
C PHE A 227 35.94 -13.03 6.58
N TYR A 228 35.61 -11.73 6.53
CA TYR A 228 35.23 -10.89 7.68
C TYR A 228 33.73 -10.54 7.69
N SER A 229 32.87 -11.45 7.22
CA SER A 229 31.44 -11.16 7.01
C SER A 229 30.70 -10.64 8.26
N ARG A 230 31.06 -11.08 9.47
CA ARG A 230 30.50 -10.54 10.73
C ARG A 230 30.81 -9.04 10.93
N ALA A 231 32.02 -8.59 10.58
CA ALA A 231 32.38 -7.19 10.63
C ALA A 231 31.70 -6.40 9.50
N PHE A 232 31.59 -7.01 8.31
CA PHE A 232 30.93 -6.43 7.13
C PHE A 232 29.43 -6.12 7.39
N GLU A 233 28.67 -7.13 7.84
CA GLU A 233 27.25 -7.00 8.21
C GLU A 233 27.05 -5.95 9.33
N LYS A 234 27.94 -5.92 10.32
CA LYS A 234 27.89 -4.93 11.42
C LYS A 234 28.19 -3.50 10.95
N MET A 235 29.13 -3.33 10.03
CA MET A 235 29.45 -2.02 9.44
C MET A 235 28.28 -1.51 8.57
N PHE A 236 27.56 -2.42 7.91
CA PHE A 236 26.32 -2.09 7.19
C PHE A 236 25.19 -1.64 8.12
N GLN A 237 24.93 -2.38 9.21
CA GLN A 237 23.92 -1.99 10.22
C GLN A 237 24.21 -0.59 10.78
N GLN A 238 25.46 -0.33 11.20
CA GLN A 238 25.89 0.99 11.67
C GLN A 238 25.76 2.09 10.61
N CYS A 239 25.84 1.74 9.31
CA CYS A 239 25.63 2.66 8.21
C CYS A 239 24.15 3.05 8.07
N LEU A 240 23.23 2.09 8.14
CA LEU A 240 21.77 2.33 8.07
C LEU A 240 21.23 3.09 9.29
N GLU A 241 21.74 2.81 10.50
CA GLU A 241 21.33 3.49 11.75
C GLU A 241 21.64 5.00 11.76
N LEU A 242 22.60 5.46 10.96
CA LEU A 242 23.09 6.84 10.96
C LEU A 242 22.71 7.56 9.65
N PRO A 243 21.71 8.48 9.64
CA PRO A 243 21.20 9.11 8.42
C PRO A 243 22.26 9.75 7.51
N SER A 244 23.30 10.37 8.07
CA SER A 244 24.39 10.98 7.28
C SER A 244 25.37 9.97 6.67
N GLN A 245 25.23 8.68 6.99
CA GLN A 245 26.00 7.58 6.41
C GLN A 245 25.15 6.63 5.58
N SER A 246 23.84 6.50 5.85
CA SER A 246 22.92 5.68 5.05
C SER A 246 22.91 6.06 3.56
N ARG A 247 23.25 7.31 3.23
CA ARG A 247 23.60 7.79 1.87
C ARG A 247 24.57 6.88 1.10
N TYR A 248 25.47 6.21 1.81
CA TYR A 248 26.55 5.39 1.26
C TYR A 248 26.31 3.88 1.45
N SER A 249 25.11 3.47 1.85
CA SER A 249 24.79 2.04 2.12
C SER A 249 24.91 1.14 0.88
N ILE A 250 24.73 1.68 -0.32
CA ILE A 250 24.88 0.97 -1.61
C ILE A 250 26.30 0.46 -1.85
N ALA A 251 27.31 1.01 -1.16
CA ALA A 251 28.67 0.52 -1.21
C ALA A 251 28.79 -0.94 -0.69
N PHE A 252 27.92 -1.39 0.21
CA PHE A 252 27.96 -2.74 0.76
C PHE A 252 27.50 -3.80 -0.27
N PRO A 253 26.34 -3.67 -0.94
CA PRO A 253 26.00 -4.47 -2.13
C PRO A 253 27.08 -4.43 -3.22
N LEU A 254 27.61 -3.24 -3.56
CA LEU A 254 28.64 -3.11 -4.60
C LEU A 254 29.93 -3.88 -4.25
N LEU A 255 30.31 -3.93 -2.97
CA LEU A 255 31.47 -4.72 -2.52
C LEU A 255 31.27 -6.23 -2.69
N CYS A 256 30.04 -6.75 -2.81
CA CYS A 256 29.81 -8.16 -3.13
C CYS A 256 30.32 -8.54 -4.54
N THR A 257 30.41 -7.57 -5.48
CA THR A 257 30.99 -7.81 -6.82
C THR A 257 32.46 -8.22 -6.77
N HIS A 258 33.21 -7.79 -5.74
CA HIS A 258 34.63 -8.07 -5.57
C HIS A 258 34.91 -9.53 -5.14
N PHE A 259 33.92 -10.27 -4.65
CA PHE A 259 34.15 -11.55 -3.97
C PHE A 259 34.78 -12.61 -4.88
N MET A 260 34.59 -12.53 -6.21
CA MET A 260 35.22 -13.47 -7.15
C MET A 260 36.73 -13.27 -7.30
N SER A 261 37.25 -12.09 -6.95
CA SER A 261 38.66 -11.72 -7.10
C SER A 261 39.61 -12.39 -6.10
N CYS A 262 39.11 -12.95 -4.99
CA CYS A 262 39.96 -13.74 -4.07
C CYS A 262 40.14 -15.20 -4.48
N THR A 263 39.41 -15.69 -5.48
CA THR A 263 39.47 -17.10 -5.91
C THR A 263 40.69 -17.37 -6.79
N HIS A 264 41.32 -18.54 -6.63
CA HIS A 264 42.46 -18.96 -7.43
C HIS A 264 42.16 -20.25 -8.21
N GLU A 265 42.72 -20.40 -9.42
CA GLU A 265 42.51 -21.60 -10.26
C GLU A 265 42.98 -22.91 -9.62
N LEU A 266 43.86 -22.82 -8.62
CA LEU A 266 44.39 -23.95 -7.85
C LEU A 266 43.50 -24.36 -6.65
N CYS A 267 42.42 -23.62 -6.37
CA CYS A 267 41.40 -24.01 -5.38
C CYS A 267 39.98 -23.72 -5.91
N PRO A 268 39.52 -24.46 -6.95
CA PRO A 268 38.17 -24.28 -7.49
C PRO A 268 37.06 -24.68 -6.51
N GLU A 269 37.37 -25.44 -5.45
CA GLU A 269 36.42 -25.97 -4.48
C GLU A 269 35.74 -24.86 -3.65
N GLU A 270 36.46 -23.79 -3.31
CA GLU A 270 35.91 -22.67 -2.55
C GLU A 270 35.14 -21.66 -3.42
N ARG A 271 35.38 -21.63 -4.74
CA ARG A 271 34.84 -20.62 -5.65
C ARG A 271 33.31 -20.52 -5.61
N HIS A 272 32.61 -21.66 -5.65
CA HIS A 272 31.15 -21.69 -5.61
C HIS A 272 30.61 -21.22 -4.26
N HIS A 273 31.25 -21.61 -3.15
CA HIS A 273 30.85 -21.19 -1.81
C HIS A 273 30.99 -19.67 -1.61
N ILE A 274 32.08 -19.09 -2.12
CA ILE A 274 32.30 -17.63 -2.13
C ILE A 274 31.27 -16.95 -3.06
N GLY A 275 30.92 -17.59 -4.17
CA GLY A 275 29.87 -17.17 -5.11
C GLY A 275 28.51 -17.02 -4.41
N ASP A 276 27.99 -18.11 -3.86
CA ASP A 276 26.71 -18.13 -3.14
C ASP A 276 26.69 -17.13 -1.98
N ARG A 277 27.82 -16.97 -1.27
CA ARG A 277 27.94 -16.00 -0.17
C ARG A 277 27.86 -14.55 -0.66
N SER A 278 28.41 -14.24 -1.84
CA SER A 278 28.30 -12.91 -2.45
C SER A 278 26.87 -12.57 -2.85
N LEU A 279 26.14 -13.51 -3.45
CA LEU A 279 24.73 -13.37 -3.83
C LEU A 279 23.84 -13.18 -2.58
N SER A 280 24.04 -14.02 -1.57
CA SER A 280 23.29 -14.00 -0.31
C SER A 280 23.44 -12.65 0.43
N LEU A 281 24.66 -12.11 0.50
CA LEU A 281 24.92 -10.83 1.13
C LEU A 281 24.38 -9.65 0.31
N CYS A 282 24.56 -9.65 -1.01
CA CYS A 282 24.00 -8.61 -1.89
C CYS A 282 22.48 -8.51 -1.73
N ASN A 283 21.78 -9.64 -1.81
CA ASN A 283 20.33 -9.70 -1.61
C ASN A 283 19.90 -9.17 -0.23
N MET A 284 20.58 -9.60 0.84
CA MET A 284 20.26 -9.17 2.21
C MET A 284 20.45 -7.65 2.41
N PHE A 285 21.53 -7.08 1.89
CA PHE A 285 21.77 -5.64 2.00
C PHE A 285 20.72 -4.80 1.25
N LEU A 286 20.35 -5.21 0.03
CA LEU A 286 19.31 -4.50 -0.75
C LEU A 286 17.93 -4.60 -0.10
N ASP A 287 17.58 -5.78 0.42
CA ASP A 287 16.34 -6.03 1.16
C ASP A 287 16.26 -5.19 2.45
N GLU A 288 17.33 -5.14 3.26
CA GLU A 288 17.35 -4.30 4.48
C GLU A 288 17.37 -2.78 4.17
N MET A 289 18.02 -2.34 3.09
CA MET A 289 17.91 -0.96 2.59
C MET A 289 16.46 -0.61 2.24
N ALA A 290 15.77 -1.48 1.49
CA ALA A 290 14.36 -1.28 1.12
C ALA A 290 13.42 -1.32 2.34
N LYS A 291 13.61 -2.28 3.26
CA LYS A 291 12.86 -2.37 4.53
C LYS A 291 12.98 -1.10 5.37
N GLN A 292 14.18 -0.52 5.46
CA GLN A 292 14.42 0.69 6.24
C GLN A 292 13.80 1.93 5.60
N ALA A 293 13.88 2.08 4.27
CA ALA A 293 13.17 3.14 3.55
C ALA A 293 11.64 3.01 3.73
N ARG A 294 11.09 1.81 3.56
CA ARG A 294 9.69 1.47 3.82
C ARG A 294 9.25 1.81 5.26
N ASN A 295 10.10 1.57 6.27
CA ASN A 295 9.80 1.93 7.65
C ASN A 295 9.69 3.45 7.81
N LEU A 296 10.70 4.20 7.34
CA LEU A 296 10.69 5.67 7.37
C LEU A 296 9.46 6.26 6.66
N ILE A 297 9.06 5.68 5.52
CA ILE A 297 7.84 6.06 4.80
C ILE A 297 6.58 5.78 5.64
N THR A 298 6.51 4.63 6.32
CA THR A 298 5.37 4.28 7.20
C THR A 298 5.23 5.27 8.35
N ASP A 299 6.35 5.69 8.95
CA ASP A 299 6.36 6.67 10.04
C ASP A 299 5.92 8.05 9.53
N ILE A 300 6.38 8.48 8.35
CA ILE A 300 5.93 9.73 7.70
C ILE A 300 4.45 9.67 7.36
N CYS A 301 3.94 8.56 6.82
CA CYS A 301 2.51 8.37 6.57
C CYS A 301 1.70 8.48 7.87
N THR A 302 2.18 7.91 8.97
CA THR A 302 1.51 7.97 10.28
C THR A 302 1.45 9.42 10.81
N GLU A 303 2.54 10.18 10.66
CA GLU A 303 2.56 11.60 11.01
C GLU A 303 1.57 12.40 10.13
N GLN A 304 1.51 12.12 8.81
CA GLN A 304 0.58 12.79 7.88
C GLN A 304 -0.89 12.41 8.08
N CYS A 305 -1.20 11.17 8.47
CA CYS A 305 -2.53 10.77 8.90
C CYS A 305 -2.96 11.55 10.15
N THR A 306 -2.03 11.75 11.10
CA THR A 306 -2.27 12.56 12.32
C THR A 306 -2.54 14.02 12.01
N LEU A 307 -1.87 14.59 10.98
CA LEU A 307 -2.17 15.95 10.50
C LEU A 307 -3.52 16.02 9.76
N SER A 308 -3.88 14.98 9.01
CA SER A 308 -5.16 14.92 8.28
C SER A 308 -6.36 14.72 9.22
N ASP A 309 -6.22 13.91 10.28
CA ASP A 309 -7.25 13.74 11.33
C ASP A 309 -7.62 15.07 11.99
N GLN A 310 -6.62 15.94 12.28
CA GLN A 310 -6.84 17.26 12.87
C GLN A 310 -7.70 18.20 12.00
N LEU A 311 -7.84 17.92 10.70
CA LEU A 311 -8.70 18.68 9.78
C LEU A 311 -10.15 18.18 9.77
N LEU A 312 -10.47 17.05 10.40
CA LEU A 312 -11.82 16.48 10.39
C LEU A 312 -12.81 17.35 11.18
N PRO A 313 -14.10 17.43 10.74
CA PRO A 313 -15.11 18.29 11.36
C PRO A 313 -15.29 18.08 12.88
N LYS A 314 -15.04 16.87 13.38
CA LYS A 314 -15.11 16.52 14.81
C LYS A 314 -14.25 17.44 15.71
N HIS A 315 -13.14 17.98 15.20
CA HIS A 315 -12.28 18.90 15.96
C HIS A 315 -12.85 20.33 16.08
N CYS A 316 -13.83 20.70 15.25
CA CYS A 316 -14.44 22.02 15.25
C CYS A 316 -15.51 22.22 16.36
N ALA A 317 -16.05 21.15 16.94
CA ALA A 317 -17.17 21.19 17.88
C ALA A 317 -16.97 22.21 19.03
N LYS A 318 -15.77 22.22 19.66
CA LYS A 318 -15.42 23.15 20.74
C LYS A 318 -15.51 24.63 20.32
N THR A 319 -15.19 24.93 19.07
CA THR A 319 -15.28 26.30 18.50
C THR A 319 -16.74 26.72 18.36
N ILE A 320 -17.61 25.81 17.88
CA ILE A 320 -19.05 26.05 17.73
C ILE A 320 -19.69 26.28 19.11
N SER A 321 -19.45 25.41 20.09
CA SER A 321 -20.00 25.55 21.44
C SER A 321 -19.57 26.87 22.11
N GLN A 322 -18.33 27.31 21.91
CA GLN A 322 -17.86 28.61 22.41
C GLN A 322 -18.53 29.80 21.70
N ALA A 323 -18.77 29.71 20.39
CA ALA A 323 -19.43 30.77 19.62
C ALA A 323 -20.92 30.92 20.00
N VAL A 324 -21.62 29.80 20.22
CA VAL A 324 -23.02 29.78 20.67
C VAL A 324 -23.13 30.33 22.10
N ASN A 325 -22.33 29.81 23.05
CA ASN A 325 -22.40 30.21 24.46
C ASN A 325 -21.92 31.65 24.72
N LYS A 326 -21.14 32.27 23.81
CA LYS A 326 -20.82 33.71 23.89
C LYS A 326 -22.02 34.62 23.65
N LYS A 327 -23.11 34.15 23.01
CA LYS A 327 -24.36 34.91 22.85
C LYS A 327 -25.24 34.88 24.11
N SER A 328 -25.15 33.85 24.94
CA SER A 328 -25.89 33.69 26.20
C SER A 328 -25.06 34.16 27.41
N LYS A 329 -25.02 35.47 27.67
CA LYS A 329 -24.24 36.04 28.78
C LYS A 329 -24.70 35.54 30.17
N LYS A 330 -23.96 34.58 30.74
CA LYS A 330 -23.60 34.57 32.16
C LYS A 330 -22.11 34.24 32.31
N GLN A 331 -21.35 35.19 32.84
CA GLN A 331 -19.97 34.95 33.23
C GLN A 331 -19.93 34.07 34.48
N THR A 332 -19.47 32.83 34.34
CA THR A 332 -18.80 32.10 35.42
C THR A 332 -17.51 31.54 34.85
N GLY A 333 -16.37 32.01 35.35
CA GLY A 333 -15.07 31.69 34.78
C GLY A 333 -14.61 30.28 35.11
N LYS A 334 -14.12 29.55 34.10
CA LYS A 334 -13.06 28.56 34.29
C LYS A 334 -11.86 28.98 33.45
N LYS A 335 -10.76 29.37 34.13
CA LYS A 335 -9.43 29.43 33.52
C LYS A 335 -8.96 28.00 33.28
N GLY A 336 -8.23 27.77 32.19
CA GLY A 336 -7.33 26.64 32.06
C GLY A 336 -7.90 25.39 31.38
N GLU A 337 -8.22 25.50 30.10
CA GLU A 337 -7.86 24.43 29.17
C GLU A 337 -6.95 25.05 28.10
N PRO A 338 -5.88 24.36 27.65
CA PRO A 338 -5.04 24.85 26.57
C PRO A 338 -5.89 25.03 25.30
N GLU A 339 -5.70 26.16 24.63
CA GLU A 339 -6.24 26.39 23.30
C GLU A 339 -5.54 25.42 22.35
N ARG A 340 -6.31 24.55 21.68
CA ARG A 340 -5.73 23.62 20.69
C ARG A 340 -5.09 24.46 19.59
N GLU A 341 -3.81 24.18 19.32
CA GLU A 341 -3.08 24.84 18.23
C GLU A 341 -3.81 24.61 16.90
N LYS A 342 -3.77 25.61 16.02
CA LYS A 342 -4.44 25.54 14.72
C LYS A 342 -3.57 24.72 13.75
N PRO A 343 -4.17 23.83 12.94
CA PRO A 343 -3.45 23.17 11.86
C PRO A 343 -2.70 24.18 10.98
N GLY A 344 -1.44 23.89 10.67
CA GLY A 344 -0.50 24.79 10.00
C GLY A 344 0.52 25.45 10.95
N VAL A 345 0.29 25.47 12.27
CA VAL A 345 1.24 26.01 13.26
C VAL A 345 2.50 25.15 13.35
N GLU A 346 2.37 23.83 13.24
CA GLU A 346 3.49 22.88 13.21
C GLU A 346 4.44 23.13 12.02
N SER A 347 3.91 23.68 10.92
CA SER A 347 4.66 24.07 9.72
C SER A 347 5.33 25.45 9.82
N MET A 348 5.00 26.28 10.82
CA MET A 348 5.56 27.64 11.00
C MET A 348 6.96 27.64 11.62
N ARG A 349 7.94 27.11 10.87
CA ARG A 349 9.33 26.96 11.32
C ARG A 349 10.02 28.31 11.59
N LYS A 350 10.43 28.51 12.85
CA LYS A 350 11.23 29.67 13.28
C LYS A 350 12.73 29.53 13.02
N ASN A 351 13.29 28.32 13.17
CA ASN A 351 14.73 28.06 12.99
C ASN A 351 14.94 26.60 12.57
N ARG A 352 15.89 26.34 11.66
CA ARG A 352 16.27 24.98 11.20
C ARG A 352 17.04 24.16 12.24
N LEU A 353 17.60 24.81 13.27
CA LEU A 353 18.22 24.13 14.42
C LEU A 353 17.19 23.41 15.31
N VAL A 354 15.91 23.77 15.22
CA VAL A 354 14.81 23.04 15.85
C VAL A 354 14.38 21.94 14.87
N VAL A 355 14.88 20.73 15.11
CA VAL A 355 14.66 19.55 14.27
C VAL A 355 13.46 18.76 14.81
N THR A 356 12.36 18.77 14.07
CA THR A 356 11.12 18.04 14.41
C THR A 356 11.30 16.52 14.22
N ASN A 357 10.27 15.73 14.54
CA ASN A 357 10.26 14.30 14.19
C ASN A 357 10.24 14.11 12.67
N LEU A 358 9.31 14.79 11.99
CA LEU A 358 9.18 14.78 10.53
C LEU A 358 10.47 15.20 9.80
N ASP A 359 11.24 16.16 10.34
CA ASP A 359 12.55 16.54 9.78
C ASP A 359 13.56 15.37 9.78
N LYS A 360 13.61 14.59 10.87
CA LYS A 360 14.53 13.45 11.02
C LYS A 360 14.16 12.36 10.03
N LEU A 361 12.87 12.02 9.96
CA LEU A 361 12.34 11.01 9.05
C LEU A 361 12.59 11.39 7.60
N HIS A 362 12.25 12.62 7.21
CA HIS A 362 12.41 13.11 5.84
C HIS A 362 13.90 13.18 5.42
N THR A 363 14.78 13.65 6.32
CA THR A 363 16.23 13.66 6.07
C THR A 363 16.75 12.23 5.88
N ALA A 364 16.41 11.31 6.79
CA ALA A 364 16.86 9.91 6.72
C ALA A 364 16.34 9.20 5.47
N LEU A 365 15.11 9.47 5.06
CA LEU A 365 14.52 8.93 3.85
C LEU A 365 15.26 9.44 2.61
N SER A 366 15.47 10.76 2.48
CA SER A 366 16.13 11.34 1.31
C SER A 366 17.57 10.84 1.12
N GLU A 367 18.32 10.66 2.22
CA GLU A 367 19.69 10.12 2.17
C GLU A 367 19.69 8.64 1.78
N LEU A 368 18.79 7.82 2.34
CA LEU A 368 18.70 6.40 1.99
C LEU A 368 18.18 6.18 0.56
N CYS A 369 17.21 6.97 0.10
CA CYS A 369 16.72 6.91 -1.27
C CYS A 369 17.80 7.32 -2.30
N PHE A 370 18.68 8.28 -1.99
CA PHE A 370 19.86 8.56 -2.83
C PHE A 370 20.73 7.30 -3.00
N SER A 371 20.91 6.52 -1.93
CA SER A 371 21.66 5.26 -1.95
C SER A 371 20.97 4.20 -2.82
N ILE A 372 19.66 4.02 -2.67
CA ILE A 372 18.85 3.06 -3.46
C ILE A 372 18.82 3.43 -4.95
N ASN A 373 18.76 4.72 -5.28
CA ASN A 373 18.70 5.22 -6.66
C ASN A 373 20.09 5.46 -7.29
N TYR A 374 21.19 5.22 -6.55
CA TYR A 374 22.55 5.56 -6.99
C TYR A 374 23.00 4.83 -8.26
N VAL A 375 22.58 3.57 -8.43
CA VAL A 375 22.92 2.73 -9.57
C VAL A 375 21.68 1.96 -10.06
N PRO A 376 21.40 1.88 -11.38
CA PRO A 376 20.22 1.18 -11.87
C PRO A 376 20.19 -0.31 -11.53
N ASN A 377 21.34 -0.98 -11.64
CA ASN A 377 21.54 -2.39 -11.30
C ASN A 377 23.04 -2.66 -11.02
N MET A 378 23.35 -3.86 -10.53
CA MET A 378 24.72 -4.35 -10.37
C MET A 378 24.81 -5.84 -10.69
N VAL A 379 25.95 -6.29 -11.23
CA VAL A 379 26.20 -7.69 -11.57
C VAL A 379 27.13 -8.31 -10.54
N VAL A 380 26.63 -9.28 -9.78
CA VAL A 380 27.39 -10.06 -8.79
C VAL A 380 27.43 -11.50 -9.27
N TRP A 381 28.61 -12.00 -9.66
CA TRP A 381 28.80 -13.36 -10.19
C TRP A 381 27.75 -13.73 -11.26
N GLU A 382 27.71 -12.95 -12.35
CA GLU A 382 26.75 -13.03 -13.47
C GLU A 382 25.26 -12.81 -13.12
N HIS A 383 24.88 -12.63 -11.85
CA HIS A 383 23.51 -12.35 -11.45
C HIS A 383 23.27 -10.83 -11.36
N THR A 384 22.20 -10.35 -11.99
CA THR A 384 21.83 -8.92 -12.00
C THR A 384 20.87 -8.61 -10.86
N PHE A 385 21.25 -7.65 -10.00
CA PHE A 385 20.44 -7.14 -8.90
C PHE A 385 20.00 -5.69 -9.18
N THR A 386 18.71 -5.39 -8.97
CA THR A 386 18.10 -4.08 -9.27
C THR A 386 17.56 -3.44 -7.98
N PRO A 387 18.30 -2.51 -7.33
CA PRO A 387 17.97 -2.02 -5.98
C PRO A 387 16.57 -1.46 -5.79
N ARG A 388 16.04 -0.73 -6.79
CA ARG A 388 14.71 -0.10 -6.73
C ARG A 388 13.55 -1.11 -6.65
N GLU A 389 13.68 -2.30 -7.24
CA GLU A 389 12.58 -3.29 -7.25
C GLU A 389 12.30 -3.86 -5.85
N TYR A 390 13.34 -3.98 -5.02
CA TYR A 390 13.19 -4.31 -3.60
C TYR A 390 12.33 -3.26 -2.90
N LEU A 391 12.54 -1.96 -3.18
CA LEU A 391 11.72 -0.89 -2.62
C LEU A 391 10.28 -0.97 -3.14
N THR A 392 10.06 -1.11 -4.45
CA THR A 392 8.72 -1.24 -5.05
C THR A 392 7.91 -2.36 -4.38
N SER A 393 8.48 -3.56 -4.27
CA SER A 393 7.81 -4.71 -3.65
C SER A 393 7.51 -4.48 -2.16
N HIS A 394 8.45 -3.89 -1.41
CA HIS A 394 8.22 -3.55 0.00
C HIS A 394 7.16 -2.45 0.21
N LEU A 395 6.98 -1.54 -0.76
CA LEU A 395 5.94 -0.52 -0.72
C LEU A 395 4.56 -1.12 -1.00
N GLU A 396 4.42 -2.00 -1.99
CA GLU A 396 3.15 -2.71 -2.26
C GLU A 396 2.68 -3.49 -1.02
N ILE A 397 3.54 -4.37 -0.48
CA ILE A 397 3.24 -5.19 0.70
C ILE A 397 2.91 -4.32 1.92
N ARG A 398 3.63 -3.21 2.11
CA ARG A 398 3.38 -2.29 3.23
C ARG A 398 2.07 -1.54 3.06
N PHE A 399 1.74 -1.07 1.85
CA PHE A 399 0.54 -0.29 1.63
C PHE A 399 -0.71 -1.15 1.80
N THR A 400 -0.74 -2.37 1.25
CA THR A 400 -1.80 -3.37 1.51
C THR A 400 -1.99 -3.58 3.02
N LYS A 401 -0.90 -3.88 3.75
CA LYS A 401 -0.95 -4.11 5.20
C LYS A 401 -1.43 -2.88 5.97
N SER A 402 -1.02 -1.67 5.57
CA SER A 402 -1.46 -0.43 6.20
C SER A 402 -2.95 -0.16 5.96
N ILE A 403 -3.49 -0.39 4.76
CA ILE A 403 -4.92 -0.19 4.47
C ILE A 403 -5.78 -1.10 5.36
N VAL A 404 -5.49 -2.40 5.36
CA VAL A 404 -6.23 -3.38 6.19
C VAL A 404 -6.04 -3.08 7.69
N GLY A 405 -4.83 -2.70 8.11
CA GLY A 405 -4.56 -2.29 9.49
C GLY A 405 -5.34 -1.04 9.94
N MET A 406 -5.41 -0.01 9.09
CA MET A 406 -6.17 1.22 9.34
C MET A 406 -7.69 1.02 9.29
N THR A 407 -8.17 -0.10 8.75
CA THR A 407 -9.59 -0.49 8.81
C THR A 407 -10.01 -0.86 10.24
N MET A 408 -9.05 -1.13 11.15
CA MET A 408 -9.27 -1.35 12.59
C MET A 408 -10.35 -2.40 12.91
N TYR A 409 -10.54 -3.37 12.01
CA TYR A 409 -11.60 -4.37 12.13
C TYR A 409 -11.33 -5.34 13.28
N ASN A 410 -12.31 -5.49 14.18
CA ASN A 410 -12.26 -6.45 15.28
C ASN A 410 -13.59 -7.21 15.39
N GLN A 411 -13.58 -8.48 14.99
CA GLN A 411 -14.75 -9.35 15.02
C GLN A 411 -15.33 -9.56 16.43
N ALA A 412 -14.51 -9.49 17.48
CA ALA A 412 -14.94 -9.74 18.85
C ALA A 412 -15.72 -8.55 19.45
N THR A 413 -15.33 -7.32 19.12
CA THR A 413 -15.99 -6.08 19.57
C THR A 413 -16.98 -5.51 18.55
N GLN A 414 -17.02 -6.07 17.33
CA GLN A 414 -17.78 -5.56 16.19
C GLN A 414 -17.40 -4.12 15.81
N GLU A 415 -16.14 -3.74 16.05
CA GLU A 415 -15.58 -2.43 15.69
C GLU A 415 -14.98 -2.46 14.29
N ILE A 416 -15.13 -1.36 13.55
CA ILE A 416 -14.48 -1.09 12.27
C ILE A 416 -14.27 0.43 12.15
N ALA A 417 -13.26 0.86 11.40
CA ALA A 417 -13.06 2.28 11.11
C ALA A 417 -14.19 2.84 10.23
N LYS A 418 -14.51 4.12 10.40
CA LYS A 418 -15.46 4.83 9.52
C LYS A 418 -14.88 4.94 8.11
N PRO A 419 -15.66 4.68 7.04
CA PRO A 419 -15.19 4.85 5.66
C PRO A 419 -14.52 6.20 5.38
N SER A 420 -15.04 7.32 5.92
CA SER A 420 -14.47 8.66 5.72
C SER A 420 -13.11 8.87 6.39
N GLU A 421 -12.91 8.32 7.59
CA GLU A 421 -11.64 8.40 8.34
C GLU A 421 -10.58 7.48 7.73
N LEU A 422 -10.98 6.30 7.25
CA LEU A 422 -10.13 5.40 6.48
C LEU A 422 -9.71 6.04 5.16
N LEU A 423 -10.65 6.57 4.36
CA LEU A 423 -10.36 7.22 3.08
C LEU A 423 -9.43 8.44 3.26
N THR A 424 -9.64 9.23 4.32
CA THR A 424 -8.76 10.36 4.67
C THR A 424 -7.33 9.86 4.93
N SER A 425 -7.17 8.76 5.66
CA SER A 425 -5.88 8.15 5.96
C SER A 425 -5.21 7.54 4.71
N VAL A 426 -5.98 6.86 3.84
CA VAL A 426 -5.49 6.33 2.56
C VAL A 426 -5.01 7.44 1.65
N ARG A 427 -5.74 8.56 1.53
CA ARG A 427 -5.32 9.75 0.76
C ARG A 427 -4.03 10.37 1.30
N ALA A 428 -3.85 10.43 2.62
CA ALA A 428 -2.59 10.87 3.23
C ALA A 428 -1.42 9.93 2.91
N TYR A 429 -1.63 8.61 2.98
CA TYR A 429 -0.65 7.60 2.56
C TYR A 429 -0.26 7.74 1.08
N MET A 430 -1.24 7.88 0.19
CA MET A 430 -0.98 8.08 -1.26
C MET A 430 -0.19 9.35 -1.52
N THR A 431 -0.46 10.44 -0.79
CA THR A 431 0.29 11.70 -0.93
C THR A 431 1.77 11.53 -0.58
N VAL A 432 2.08 10.80 0.49
CA VAL A 432 3.48 10.49 0.88
C VAL A 432 4.12 9.55 -0.13
N LEU A 433 3.41 8.50 -0.56
CA LEU A 433 3.92 7.53 -1.54
C LEU A 433 4.20 8.18 -2.90
N GLN A 434 3.34 9.10 -3.37
CA GLN A 434 3.59 9.86 -4.61
C GLN A 434 4.88 10.68 -4.53
N SER A 435 5.22 11.21 -3.34
CA SER A 435 6.44 11.99 -3.15
C SER A 435 7.73 11.18 -3.35
N ILE A 436 7.67 9.84 -3.36
CA ILE A 436 8.84 8.96 -3.49
C ILE A 436 9.47 9.03 -4.89
N GLU A 437 8.69 9.34 -5.93
CA GLU A 437 9.17 9.53 -7.30
C GLU A 437 10.19 10.69 -7.42
N ASN A 438 10.20 11.64 -6.47
CA ASN A 438 11.20 12.69 -6.42
C ASN A 438 12.61 12.20 -6.02
N TYR A 439 12.73 11.00 -5.45
CA TYR A 439 13.99 10.46 -4.92
C TYR A 439 14.46 9.18 -5.63
N VAL A 440 13.52 8.35 -6.09
CA VAL A 440 13.82 7.05 -6.73
C VAL A 440 13.02 6.91 -8.02
N GLN A 441 13.67 6.43 -9.08
CA GLN A 441 13.04 6.22 -10.38
C GLN A 441 12.15 4.95 -10.35
N ILE A 442 10.98 5.07 -9.74
CA ILE A 442 9.92 4.06 -9.60
C ILE A 442 8.60 4.69 -10.10
N ASP A 443 7.73 3.88 -10.70
CA ASP A 443 6.34 4.26 -11.02
C ASP A 443 5.43 3.91 -9.84
N ILE A 444 5.01 4.93 -9.07
CA ILE A 444 4.10 4.71 -7.92
C ILE A 444 2.65 4.52 -8.35
N THR A 445 2.28 4.97 -9.57
CA THR A 445 0.93 4.80 -10.12
C THR A 445 0.65 3.31 -10.29
N ARG A 446 1.64 2.52 -10.73
CA ARG A 446 1.54 1.06 -10.78
C ARG A 446 1.39 0.42 -9.40
N VAL A 447 2.09 0.93 -8.37
CA VAL A 447 1.93 0.46 -6.98
C VAL A 447 0.51 0.71 -6.47
N PHE A 448 -0.05 1.89 -6.74
CA PHE A 448 -1.45 2.19 -6.41
C PHE A 448 -2.43 1.29 -7.15
N ASN A 449 -2.26 1.11 -8.47
CA ASN A 449 -3.10 0.22 -9.26
C ASN A 449 -3.06 -1.23 -8.75
N ASN A 450 -1.88 -1.74 -8.43
CA ASN A 450 -1.71 -3.10 -7.91
C ASN A 450 -2.39 -3.29 -6.55
N VAL A 451 -2.23 -2.35 -5.62
CA VAL A 451 -2.75 -2.46 -4.24
C VAL A 451 -4.25 -2.14 -4.17
N LEU A 452 -4.66 -0.97 -4.68
CA LEU A 452 -6.04 -0.49 -4.52
C LEU A 452 -7.04 -1.34 -5.30
N LEU A 453 -6.70 -1.78 -6.52
CA LEU A 453 -7.60 -2.64 -7.30
C LEU A 453 -7.83 -3.98 -6.62
N GLN A 454 -6.80 -4.58 -5.99
CA GLN A 454 -6.98 -5.82 -5.22
C GLN A 454 -7.90 -5.62 -4.02
N GLN A 455 -7.86 -4.45 -3.35
CA GLN A 455 -8.75 -4.16 -2.22
C GLN A 455 -10.24 -4.06 -2.61
N THR A 456 -10.57 -3.91 -3.90
CA THR A 456 -11.95 -3.96 -4.41
C THR A 456 -12.52 -5.38 -4.58
N GLN A 457 -11.67 -6.42 -4.47
CA GLN A 457 -12.05 -7.82 -4.61
C GLN A 457 -12.42 -8.43 -3.26
N HIS A 458 -13.06 -9.60 -3.24
CA HIS A 458 -13.44 -10.29 -1.99
C HIS A 458 -12.23 -10.81 -1.19
N LEU A 459 -11.16 -11.21 -1.90
CA LEU A 459 -9.84 -11.58 -1.38
C LEU A 459 -8.76 -10.96 -2.28
N ASP A 460 -7.57 -10.71 -1.74
CA ASP A 460 -6.43 -10.20 -2.51
C ASP A 460 -5.68 -11.32 -3.28
N SER A 461 -4.58 -10.98 -3.98
CA SER A 461 -3.79 -11.96 -4.74
C SER A 461 -3.05 -13.01 -3.89
N HIS A 462 -3.00 -12.83 -2.57
CA HIS A 462 -2.47 -13.79 -1.60
C HIS A 462 -3.56 -14.64 -0.94
N GLY A 463 -4.84 -14.35 -1.20
CA GLY A 463 -5.99 -15.00 -0.58
C GLY A 463 -6.37 -14.42 0.78
N GLU A 464 -5.87 -13.22 1.12
CA GLU A 464 -6.16 -12.54 2.39
C GLU A 464 -7.41 -11.65 2.29
N PRO A 465 -8.12 -11.38 3.41
CA PRO A 465 -9.28 -10.50 3.44
C PRO A 465 -8.94 -9.05 3.06
N THR A 466 -9.85 -8.42 2.31
CA THR A 466 -9.75 -7.03 1.84
C THR A 466 -10.71 -6.14 2.60
N ILE A 467 -10.56 -4.82 2.48
CA ILE A 467 -11.56 -3.88 3.00
C ILE A 467 -12.97 -4.14 2.43
N THR A 468 -13.09 -4.61 1.19
CA THR A 468 -14.37 -4.99 0.58
C THR A 468 -15.08 -6.09 1.36
N SER A 469 -14.40 -7.20 1.68
CA SER A 469 -15.02 -8.29 2.44
C SER A 469 -15.23 -7.93 3.92
N LEU A 470 -14.34 -7.14 4.52
CA LEU A 470 -14.50 -6.66 5.89
C LEU A 470 -15.71 -5.73 6.07
N TYR A 471 -15.84 -4.68 5.26
CA TYR A 471 -17.01 -3.79 5.31
C TYR A 471 -18.30 -4.52 4.94
N THR A 472 -18.29 -5.37 3.91
CA THR A 472 -19.47 -6.15 3.51
C THR A 472 -19.97 -7.04 4.65
N ASN A 473 -19.06 -7.73 5.35
CA ASN A 473 -19.42 -8.53 6.52
C ASN A 473 -19.95 -7.65 7.65
N TRP A 474 -19.29 -6.53 7.96
CA TRP A 474 -19.70 -5.65 9.05
C TRP A 474 -21.07 -5.01 8.84
N TYR A 475 -21.38 -4.52 7.63
CA TYR A 475 -22.70 -3.93 7.34
C TYR A 475 -23.84 -4.95 7.47
N LEU A 476 -23.61 -6.21 7.07
CA LEU A 476 -24.60 -7.29 7.20
C LEU A 476 -24.75 -7.77 8.65
N GLU A 477 -23.65 -8.23 9.25
CA GLU A 477 -23.64 -8.92 10.55
C GLU A 477 -23.64 -7.95 11.74
N THR A 478 -23.33 -6.68 11.55
CA THR A 478 -23.41 -5.66 12.61
C THR A 478 -24.58 -4.71 12.34
N LEU A 479 -24.47 -3.82 11.36
CA LEU A 479 -25.46 -2.73 11.18
C LEU A 479 -26.87 -3.26 10.87
N LEU A 480 -27.05 -4.03 9.79
CA LEU A 480 -28.38 -4.49 9.34
C LEU A 480 -29.00 -5.55 10.25
N ARG A 481 -28.18 -6.35 10.94
CA ARG A 481 -28.65 -7.25 12.00
C ARG A 481 -29.24 -6.46 13.19
N GLN A 482 -28.62 -5.35 13.59
CA GLN A 482 -29.15 -4.52 14.68
C GLN A 482 -30.38 -3.69 14.27
N VAL A 483 -30.54 -3.35 12.98
CA VAL A 483 -31.84 -2.87 12.43
C VAL A 483 -32.92 -3.94 12.61
N SER A 484 -32.61 -5.20 12.31
CA SER A 484 -33.56 -6.33 12.44
C SER A 484 -33.93 -6.65 13.90
N ASN A 485 -33.07 -6.28 14.86
CA ASN A 485 -33.34 -6.34 16.30
C ASN A 485 -34.20 -5.16 16.80
N GLY A 486 -34.40 -4.13 15.98
CA GLY A 486 -35.23 -2.96 16.32
C GLY A 486 -34.49 -1.83 17.08
N HIS A 487 -33.15 -1.83 17.06
CA HIS A 487 -32.34 -0.79 17.71
C HIS A 487 -31.92 0.36 16.77
N ILE A 488 -32.12 0.18 15.46
CA ILE A 488 -31.73 1.13 14.40
C ILE A 488 -32.90 1.23 13.42
N ALA A 489 -33.15 2.40 12.86
CA ALA A 489 -34.12 2.60 11.78
C ALA A 489 -33.54 3.40 10.62
N TYR A 490 -34.09 3.18 9.43
CA TYR A 490 -33.82 4.02 8.26
C TYR A 490 -34.57 5.35 8.42
N PHE A 491 -33.87 6.47 8.20
CA PHE A 491 -34.43 7.81 8.22
C PHE A 491 -34.32 8.40 6.80
N PRO A 492 -35.36 8.28 5.95
CA PRO A 492 -35.44 8.96 4.67
C PRO A 492 -35.05 10.44 4.73
N ALA A 493 -35.52 11.16 5.77
CA ALA A 493 -35.24 12.57 6.00
C ALA A 493 -33.75 12.91 6.12
N MET A 494 -32.95 11.99 6.65
CA MET A 494 -31.50 12.15 6.85
C MET A 494 -30.66 11.39 5.83
N LYS A 495 -31.30 10.59 4.96
CA LYS A 495 -30.64 9.67 4.00
C LYS A 495 -29.57 8.80 4.69
N ALA A 496 -29.92 8.27 5.88
CA ALA A 496 -29.03 7.47 6.72
C ALA A 496 -29.81 6.44 7.55
N PHE A 497 -29.11 5.49 8.17
CA PHE A 497 -29.64 4.72 9.29
C PHE A 497 -29.25 5.40 10.61
N VAL A 498 -30.17 5.47 11.58
CA VAL A 498 -30.02 6.22 12.83
C VAL A 498 -30.37 5.31 14.01
N ASN A 499 -29.64 5.44 15.11
CA ASN A 499 -29.89 4.66 16.33
C ASN A 499 -31.22 5.09 16.98
N LEU A 500 -32.07 4.13 17.34
CA LEU A 500 -33.30 4.39 18.07
C LEU A 500 -33.03 4.49 19.59
N PRO A 501 -33.81 5.29 20.34
CA PRO A 501 -33.69 5.43 21.79
C PRO A 501 -34.30 4.22 22.53
N THR A 502 -33.74 3.04 22.29
CA THR A 502 -34.05 1.78 22.99
C THR A 502 -32.96 1.49 24.02
N GLU A 503 -33.27 0.78 25.11
CA GLU A 503 -32.22 0.18 25.94
C GLU A 503 -31.46 -0.87 25.12
N ASN A 504 -30.20 -0.57 24.78
CA ASN A 504 -29.31 -1.41 23.99
C ASN A 504 -27.84 -1.18 24.39
N GLU A 505 -26.97 -2.10 24.01
CA GLU A 505 -25.52 -2.05 24.27
C GLU A 505 -24.74 -1.75 22.97
N LEU A 506 -25.29 -0.92 22.07
CA LEU A 506 -24.62 -0.59 20.80
C LEU A 506 -23.34 0.23 21.05
N THR A 507 -22.24 -0.21 20.46
CA THR A 507 -20.91 0.43 20.54
C THR A 507 -20.66 1.47 19.44
N PHE A 508 -21.61 1.67 18.51
CA PHE A 508 -21.48 2.56 17.35
C PHE A 508 -22.78 3.32 17.06
N ASN A 509 -22.65 4.49 16.42
CA ASN A 509 -23.77 5.29 15.90
C ASN A 509 -23.97 4.97 14.41
N ALA A 510 -25.11 4.43 14.01
CA ALA A 510 -25.35 3.99 12.62
C ALA A 510 -25.22 5.13 11.59
N GLU A 511 -25.54 6.36 11.98
CA GLU A 511 -25.42 7.55 11.11
C GLU A 511 -23.97 7.85 10.73
N GLU A 512 -23.02 7.58 11.62
CA GLU A 512 -21.58 7.75 11.41
C GLU A 512 -20.95 6.63 10.54
N TYR A 513 -21.77 5.76 9.94
CA TYR A 513 -21.36 4.72 9.00
C TYR A 513 -22.27 4.59 7.77
N SER A 514 -23.38 5.34 7.69
CA SER A 514 -24.42 5.13 6.66
C SER A 514 -25.06 6.40 6.11
N ASP A 515 -24.60 7.60 6.49
CA ASP A 515 -24.99 8.83 5.82
C ASP A 515 -24.40 8.93 4.40
N ILE A 516 -24.80 9.97 3.68
CA ILE A 516 -24.31 10.27 2.32
C ILE A 516 -22.78 10.37 2.27
N SER A 517 -22.15 10.94 3.30
CA SER A 517 -20.69 11.16 3.38
C SER A 517 -19.92 9.85 3.51
N GLU A 518 -20.37 8.96 4.40
CA GLU A 518 -19.78 7.65 4.65
C GLU A 518 -20.03 6.71 3.48
N MET A 519 -21.25 6.66 2.92
CA MET A 519 -21.54 5.80 1.77
C MET A 519 -20.78 6.23 0.50
N ARG A 520 -20.54 7.53 0.29
CA ARG A 520 -19.64 8.02 -0.78
C ARG A 520 -18.18 7.66 -0.49
N SER A 521 -17.74 7.79 0.77
CA SER A 521 -16.37 7.41 1.17
C SER A 521 -16.12 5.91 1.02
N LEU A 522 -17.12 5.07 1.30
CA LEU A 522 -17.10 3.64 1.04
C LEU A 522 -17.03 3.34 -0.47
N SER A 523 -17.82 4.06 -1.28
CA SER A 523 -17.83 3.91 -2.75
C SER A 523 -16.49 4.29 -3.39
N GLU A 524 -15.79 5.30 -2.85
CA GLU A 524 -14.42 5.68 -3.26
C GLU A 524 -13.38 4.60 -2.94
N LEU A 525 -13.56 3.83 -1.86
CA LEU A 525 -12.65 2.76 -1.44
C LEU A 525 -12.92 1.42 -2.15
N LEU A 526 -14.20 1.05 -2.31
CA LEU A 526 -14.63 -0.24 -2.88
C LEU A 526 -14.76 -0.19 -4.42
N GLY A 527 -15.07 0.98 -4.97
CA GLY A 527 -15.38 1.15 -6.40
C GLY A 527 -16.55 0.30 -6.89
N PRO A 528 -16.75 0.20 -8.23
CA PRO A 528 -17.82 -0.60 -8.81
C PRO A 528 -17.76 -2.09 -8.40
N TYR A 529 -16.56 -2.68 -8.30
CA TYR A 529 -16.39 -4.09 -7.97
C TYR A 529 -16.81 -4.40 -6.53
N GLY A 530 -16.31 -3.66 -5.55
CA GLY A 530 -16.64 -3.90 -4.14
C GLY A 530 -18.09 -3.56 -3.82
N MET A 531 -18.64 -2.50 -4.43
CA MET A 531 -20.05 -2.13 -4.25
C MET A 531 -21.03 -3.10 -4.95
N LYS A 532 -20.62 -3.74 -6.05
CA LYS A 532 -21.33 -4.87 -6.64
C LYS A 532 -21.30 -6.09 -5.72
N PHE A 533 -20.14 -6.45 -5.17
CA PHE A 533 -20.02 -7.57 -4.21
C PHE A 533 -20.84 -7.36 -2.92
N LEU A 534 -20.84 -6.14 -2.38
CA LEU A 534 -21.72 -5.74 -1.28
C LEU A 534 -23.19 -5.96 -1.65
N SER A 535 -23.58 -5.53 -2.85
CA SER A 535 -24.95 -5.69 -3.36
C SER A 535 -25.35 -7.15 -3.57
N GLU A 536 -24.50 -7.99 -4.15
CA GLU A 536 -24.72 -9.43 -4.30
C GLU A 536 -24.93 -10.11 -2.94
N SER A 537 -24.13 -9.72 -1.93
CA SER A 537 -24.27 -10.21 -0.56
C SER A 537 -25.60 -9.76 0.07
N LEU A 538 -26.00 -8.49 -0.10
CA LEU A 538 -27.32 -7.99 0.32
C LEU A 538 -28.46 -8.78 -0.35
N MET A 539 -28.35 -9.07 -1.66
CA MET A 539 -29.38 -9.84 -2.38
C MET A 539 -29.47 -11.28 -1.88
N TRP A 540 -28.37 -11.92 -1.49
CA TRP A 540 -28.39 -13.26 -0.90
C TRP A 540 -29.23 -13.33 0.39
N HIS A 541 -29.12 -12.32 1.26
CA HIS A 541 -29.98 -12.21 2.45
C HIS A 541 -31.45 -11.98 2.09
N ILE A 542 -31.76 -11.18 1.05
CA ILE A 542 -33.14 -11.01 0.56
C ILE A 542 -33.70 -12.34 0.05
N SER A 543 -32.94 -13.08 -0.75
CA SER A 543 -33.34 -14.40 -1.23
C SER A 543 -33.66 -15.34 -0.06
N SER A 544 -32.86 -15.34 1.01
CA SER A 544 -33.18 -16.10 2.22
C SER A 544 -34.56 -15.73 2.81
N GLN A 545 -34.89 -14.43 2.88
CA GLN A 545 -36.21 -13.99 3.34
C GLN A 545 -37.34 -14.37 2.37
N VAL A 546 -37.11 -14.30 1.05
CA VAL A 546 -38.12 -14.66 0.04
C VAL A 546 -38.42 -16.16 0.04
N ALA A 547 -37.42 -17.03 0.22
CA ALA A 547 -37.64 -18.47 0.39
C ALA A 547 -38.55 -18.78 1.59
N GLU A 548 -38.35 -18.07 2.70
CA GLU A 548 -39.20 -18.21 3.88
C GLU A 548 -40.62 -17.66 3.66
N LEU A 549 -40.76 -16.53 2.95
CA LEU A 549 -42.06 -15.98 2.55
C LEU A 549 -42.83 -16.94 1.63
N LYS A 550 -42.16 -17.60 0.66
CA LYS A 550 -42.77 -18.65 -0.19
C LYS A 550 -43.38 -19.77 0.65
N LYS A 551 -42.69 -20.22 1.72
CA LYS A 551 -43.23 -21.25 2.65
C LYS A 551 -44.52 -20.80 3.32
N LEU A 552 -44.57 -19.57 3.83
CA LEU A 552 -45.77 -19.00 4.48
C LEU A 552 -46.95 -18.88 3.50
N VAL A 553 -46.68 -18.54 2.23
CA VAL A 553 -47.70 -18.51 1.18
C VAL A 553 -48.23 -19.91 0.87
N VAL A 554 -47.36 -20.92 0.79
CA VAL A 554 -47.75 -22.32 0.55
C VAL A 554 -48.59 -22.87 1.73
N GLU A 555 -48.23 -22.54 2.97
CA GLU A 555 -49.00 -22.89 4.17
C GLU A 555 -50.44 -22.34 4.15
N ASN A 556 -50.62 -21.17 3.52
CA ASN A 556 -51.91 -20.45 3.47
C ASN A 556 -52.58 -20.48 2.08
N VAL A 557 -52.11 -21.34 1.16
CA VAL A 557 -52.44 -21.28 -0.28
C VAL A 557 -53.93 -21.30 -0.59
N ASP A 558 -54.71 -22.14 0.11
CA ASP A 558 -56.16 -22.27 -0.09
C ASP A 558 -56.91 -21.01 0.36
N VAL A 559 -56.52 -20.44 1.50
CA VAL A 559 -57.15 -19.23 2.06
C VAL A 559 -56.84 -18.04 1.17
N LEU A 560 -55.57 -17.86 0.78
CA LEU A 560 -55.14 -16.77 -0.11
C LEU A 560 -55.80 -16.86 -1.49
N THR A 561 -55.97 -18.06 -2.04
CA THR A 561 -56.69 -18.27 -3.32
C THR A 561 -58.17 -17.88 -3.22
N GLN A 562 -58.83 -18.20 -2.11
CA GLN A 562 -60.22 -17.77 -1.85
C GLN A 562 -60.32 -16.26 -1.64
N MET A 563 -59.39 -15.65 -0.91
CA MET A 563 -59.35 -14.19 -0.69
C MET A 563 -59.11 -13.41 -1.99
N ARG A 564 -58.25 -13.92 -2.88
CA ARG A 564 -57.97 -13.32 -4.19
C ARG A 564 -59.20 -13.23 -5.09
N THR A 565 -60.16 -14.15 -4.96
CA THR A 565 -61.37 -14.22 -5.79
C THR A 565 -62.63 -13.68 -5.09
N SER A 566 -62.58 -13.48 -3.78
CA SER A 566 -63.71 -13.00 -2.95
C SER A 566 -63.50 -11.58 -2.40
N PHE A 567 -62.60 -10.81 -3.01
CA PHE A 567 -62.21 -9.46 -2.55
C PHE A 567 -63.38 -8.47 -2.48
N ASP A 568 -64.44 -8.73 -3.25
CA ASP A 568 -65.71 -8.01 -3.35
C ASP A 568 -66.70 -8.29 -2.20
N LYS A 569 -66.45 -9.32 -1.36
CA LYS A 569 -67.37 -9.79 -0.31
C LYS A 569 -66.78 -9.56 1.10
N PRO A 570 -67.16 -8.47 1.80
CA PRO A 570 -66.54 -8.09 3.06
C PRO A 570 -66.60 -9.15 4.15
N ASP A 571 -67.77 -9.77 4.37
CA ASP A 571 -67.97 -10.75 5.44
C ASP A 571 -67.13 -12.02 5.22
N GLN A 572 -67.03 -12.48 3.97
CA GLN A 572 -66.22 -13.63 3.60
C GLN A 572 -64.73 -13.30 3.75
N MET A 573 -64.29 -12.12 3.34
CA MET A 573 -62.91 -11.66 3.52
C MET A 573 -62.51 -11.57 5.01
N ALA A 574 -63.40 -11.05 5.87
CA ALA A 574 -63.15 -10.99 7.32
C ALA A 574 -63.08 -12.37 7.97
N ALA A 575 -63.90 -13.33 7.52
CA ALA A 575 -63.85 -14.72 7.97
C ALA A 575 -62.60 -15.47 7.46
N LEU A 576 -62.17 -15.22 6.21
CA LEU A 576 -60.97 -15.79 5.63
C LEU A 576 -59.69 -15.25 6.29
N PHE A 577 -59.62 -13.95 6.58
CA PHE A 577 -58.46 -13.35 7.23
C PHE A 577 -58.15 -14.00 8.59
N LYS A 578 -59.18 -14.33 9.38
CA LYS A 578 -59.05 -15.06 10.66
C LYS A 578 -58.52 -16.48 10.54
N ARG A 579 -58.43 -17.03 9.32
CA ARG A 579 -57.86 -18.36 9.04
C ARG A 579 -56.40 -18.31 8.59
N LEU A 580 -55.82 -17.12 8.38
CA LEU A 580 -54.41 -16.97 8.02
C LEU A 580 -53.51 -17.21 9.24
N SER A 581 -52.45 -18.00 9.06
CA SER A 581 -51.37 -18.15 10.03
C SER A 581 -50.25 -17.12 9.78
N SER A 582 -49.39 -16.89 10.78
CA SER A 582 -48.07 -16.25 10.58
C SER A 582 -48.05 -14.86 9.92
N VAL A 583 -49.14 -14.08 10.02
CA VAL A 583 -49.28 -12.72 9.45
C VAL A 583 -48.13 -11.79 9.85
N ASP A 584 -47.77 -11.75 11.14
CA ASP A 584 -46.67 -10.91 11.65
C ASP A 584 -45.31 -11.30 11.05
N SER A 585 -45.09 -12.59 10.77
CA SER A 585 -43.88 -13.09 10.12
C SER A 585 -43.78 -12.60 8.67
N VAL A 586 -44.89 -12.53 7.93
CA VAL A 586 -44.92 -11.98 6.56
C VAL A 586 -44.51 -10.50 6.58
N LEU A 587 -45.14 -9.70 7.44
CA LEU A 587 -44.86 -8.27 7.56
C LEU A 587 -43.42 -8.01 8.05
N LYS A 588 -42.94 -8.76 9.05
CA LYS A 588 -41.57 -8.64 9.55
C LYS A 588 -40.54 -8.96 8.46
N ARG A 589 -40.71 -10.07 7.72
CA ARG A 589 -39.78 -10.45 6.65
C ARG A 589 -39.80 -9.47 5.47
N MET A 590 -40.97 -9.00 5.05
CA MET A 590 -41.07 -7.94 4.03
C MET A 590 -40.43 -6.62 4.49
N THR A 591 -40.54 -6.28 5.78
CA THR A 591 -39.88 -5.08 6.35
C THR A 591 -38.36 -5.23 6.33
N ILE A 592 -37.82 -6.42 6.66
CA ILE A 592 -36.38 -6.72 6.57
C ILE A 592 -35.88 -6.60 5.13
N ILE A 593 -36.62 -7.15 4.15
CA ILE A 593 -36.30 -6.99 2.72
C ILE A 593 -36.26 -5.51 2.34
N GLY A 594 -37.26 -4.73 2.75
CA GLY A 594 -37.31 -3.29 2.51
C GLY A 594 -36.12 -2.54 3.10
N VAL A 595 -35.74 -2.86 4.34
CA VAL A 595 -34.55 -2.30 5.01
C VAL A 595 -33.28 -2.56 4.20
N ILE A 596 -33.07 -3.79 3.74
CA ILE A 596 -31.89 -4.17 2.95
C ILE A 596 -31.88 -3.42 1.60
N LEU A 597 -33.03 -3.29 0.94
CA LEU A 597 -33.17 -2.51 -0.29
C LEU A 597 -32.98 -1.00 -0.09
N SER A 598 -33.38 -0.45 1.07
CA SER A 598 -33.13 0.95 1.42
C SER A 598 -31.63 1.20 1.64
N PHE A 599 -30.93 0.31 2.33
CA PHE A 599 -29.46 0.37 2.44
C PHE A 599 -28.77 0.25 1.07
N ARG A 600 -29.21 -0.68 0.22
CA ARG A 600 -28.74 -0.76 -1.18
C ARG A 600 -29.01 0.53 -1.97
N SER A 601 -30.14 1.20 -1.74
CA SER A 601 -30.43 2.48 -2.40
C SER A 601 -29.41 3.56 -2.01
N LEU A 602 -29.10 3.72 -0.72
CA LEU A 602 -28.05 4.64 -0.26
C LEU A 602 -26.69 4.30 -0.87
N ALA A 603 -26.33 3.01 -0.92
CA ALA A 603 -25.09 2.53 -1.51
C ALA A 603 -24.99 2.82 -3.01
N GLN A 604 -26.07 2.62 -3.77
CA GLN A 604 -26.13 2.87 -5.21
C GLN A 604 -26.14 4.36 -5.56
N GLU A 605 -26.90 5.17 -4.82
CA GLU A 605 -26.92 6.63 -4.98
C GLU A 605 -25.53 7.23 -4.73
N ALA A 606 -24.86 6.81 -3.64
CA ALA A 606 -23.50 7.25 -3.33
C ALA A 606 -22.48 6.79 -4.39
N LEU A 607 -22.59 5.57 -4.90
CA LEU A 607 -21.76 5.06 -5.99
C LEU A 607 -21.97 5.88 -7.26
N ARG A 608 -23.22 6.17 -7.65
CA ARG A 608 -23.55 6.99 -8.82
C ARG A 608 -22.89 8.36 -8.74
N ASP A 609 -23.01 9.04 -7.60
CA ASP A 609 -22.40 10.36 -7.39
C ASP A 609 -20.87 10.30 -7.56
N VAL A 610 -20.21 9.32 -6.94
CA VAL A 610 -18.74 9.13 -7.03
C VAL A 610 -18.31 8.82 -8.46
N LEU A 611 -19.02 7.96 -9.18
CA LEU A 611 -18.68 7.63 -10.58
C LEU A 611 -18.98 8.78 -11.55
N SER A 612 -20.04 9.55 -11.32
CA SER A 612 -20.34 10.75 -12.12
C SER A 612 -19.22 11.80 -12.03
N TYR A 613 -18.52 11.85 -10.90
CA TYR A 613 -17.36 12.71 -10.70
C TYR A 613 -16.07 12.15 -11.33
N HIS A 614 -15.77 10.85 -11.12
CA HIS A 614 -14.51 10.25 -11.59
C HIS A 614 -14.50 9.84 -13.07
N ILE A 615 -15.61 9.35 -13.60
CA ILE A 615 -15.74 8.81 -14.97
C ILE A 615 -16.95 9.40 -15.73
N PRO A 616 -17.13 10.74 -15.79
CA PRO A 616 -18.31 11.39 -16.34
C PRO A 616 -18.65 10.98 -17.77
N PHE A 617 -17.64 10.77 -18.63
CA PHE A 617 -17.85 10.35 -20.02
C PHE A 617 -18.44 8.93 -20.13
N LEU A 618 -18.08 8.03 -19.21
CA LEU A 618 -18.64 6.68 -19.18
C LEU A 618 -20.06 6.71 -18.61
N VAL A 619 -20.28 7.43 -17.51
CA VAL A 619 -21.62 7.55 -16.89
C VAL A 619 -22.61 8.18 -17.86
N SER A 620 -22.25 9.29 -18.54
CA SER A 620 -23.10 9.92 -19.55
C SER A 620 -23.45 8.98 -20.71
N SER A 621 -22.53 8.10 -21.12
CA SER A 621 -22.80 7.09 -22.15
C SER A 621 -23.73 5.98 -21.65
N ILE A 622 -23.64 5.61 -20.37
CA ILE A 622 -24.47 4.59 -19.73
C ILE A 622 -25.89 5.11 -19.47
N GLU A 623 -26.03 6.36 -19.03
CA GLU A 623 -27.32 7.04 -18.86
C GLU A 623 -28.08 7.14 -20.19
N ASP A 624 -27.43 7.67 -21.25
CA ASP A 624 -28.02 7.75 -22.60
C ASP A 624 -28.44 6.37 -23.14
N PHE A 625 -27.60 5.35 -22.93
CA PHE A 625 -27.87 3.98 -23.37
C PHE A 625 -28.98 3.28 -22.58
N LYS A 626 -29.18 3.63 -21.29
CA LYS A 626 -30.31 3.13 -20.48
C LYS A 626 -31.63 3.80 -20.87
N ASP A 627 -31.63 5.12 -21.03
CA ASP A 627 -32.87 5.88 -21.17
C ASP A 627 -33.52 5.73 -22.56
N HIS A 628 -32.74 5.35 -23.57
CA HIS A 628 -33.20 5.15 -24.95
C HIS A 628 -33.42 3.67 -25.35
N ILE A 629 -33.50 2.73 -24.40
CA ILE A 629 -33.84 1.32 -24.72
C ILE A 629 -35.26 1.23 -25.32
N PRO A 630 -35.45 0.62 -26.50
CA PRO A 630 -36.77 0.41 -27.08
C PRO A 630 -37.68 -0.44 -26.17
N ARG A 631 -38.95 -0.04 -26.01
CA ARG A 631 -39.95 -0.81 -25.22
C ARG A 631 -40.25 -2.21 -25.78
N GLU A 632 -39.88 -2.47 -27.04
CA GLU A 632 -40.02 -3.76 -27.72
C GLU A 632 -38.78 -4.66 -27.56
N THR A 633 -37.72 -4.20 -26.88
CA THR A 633 -36.50 -4.97 -26.66
C THR A 633 -36.76 -6.20 -25.77
N ASP A 634 -36.16 -7.34 -26.14
CA ASP A 634 -36.21 -8.58 -25.34
C ASP A 634 -35.75 -8.28 -23.90
N MET A 635 -36.57 -8.69 -22.93
CA MET A 635 -36.29 -8.57 -21.49
C MET A 635 -34.89 -9.09 -21.12
N LYS A 636 -34.40 -10.14 -21.78
CA LYS A 636 -33.05 -10.68 -21.55
C LYS A 636 -31.95 -9.69 -21.99
N VAL A 637 -32.17 -8.92 -23.04
CA VAL A 637 -31.24 -7.87 -23.50
C VAL A 637 -31.34 -6.66 -22.58
N ALA A 638 -32.56 -6.26 -22.19
CA ALA A 638 -32.77 -5.16 -21.24
C ALA A 638 -32.08 -5.42 -19.87
N MET A 639 -32.11 -6.66 -19.37
CA MET A 639 -31.38 -7.02 -18.13
C MET A 639 -29.87 -6.77 -18.23
N ASN A 640 -29.23 -7.00 -19.38
CA ASN A 640 -27.81 -6.70 -19.55
C ASN A 640 -27.53 -5.19 -19.46
N VAL A 641 -28.43 -4.36 -20.00
CA VAL A 641 -28.31 -2.90 -19.91
C VAL A 641 -28.50 -2.44 -18.46
N TYR A 642 -29.47 -3.02 -17.75
CA TYR A 642 -29.68 -2.74 -16.32
C TYR A 642 -28.53 -3.24 -15.44
N GLU A 643 -27.88 -4.36 -15.77
CA GLU A 643 -26.68 -4.82 -15.04
C GLU A 643 -25.53 -3.83 -15.20
N LEU A 644 -25.27 -3.35 -16.43
CA LEU A 644 -24.28 -2.29 -16.68
C LEU A 644 -24.64 -0.98 -15.96
N SER A 645 -25.92 -0.57 -16.03
CA SER A 645 -26.43 0.66 -15.41
C SER A 645 -26.30 0.62 -13.89
N SER A 646 -26.73 -0.47 -13.26
CA SER A 646 -26.66 -0.63 -11.81
C SER A 646 -25.22 -0.81 -11.31
N ALA A 647 -24.31 -1.38 -12.11
CA ALA A 647 -22.87 -1.37 -11.79
C ALA A 647 -22.27 0.06 -11.77
N ALA A 648 -22.89 1.01 -12.48
CA ALA A 648 -22.57 2.44 -12.43
C ALA A 648 -23.44 3.24 -11.42
N GLY A 649 -24.20 2.56 -10.55
CA GLY A 649 -25.02 3.19 -9.52
C GLY A 649 -26.39 3.69 -9.99
N LEU A 650 -26.73 3.61 -11.28
CA LEU A 650 -28.02 4.10 -11.79
C LEU A 650 -29.19 3.29 -11.18
N PRO A 651 -30.30 3.96 -10.81
CA PRO A 651 -31.53 3.27 -10.42
C PRO A 651 -32.16 2.59 -11.65
N CYS A 652 -32.54 1.33 -11.50
CA CYS A 652 -33.23 0.55 -12.53
C CYS A 652 -34.65 0.21 -12.07
N GLU A 653 -35.59 0.20 -13.01
CA GLU A 653 -37.01 -0.11 -12.81
C GLU A 653 -37.22 -1.58 -12.39
N ILE A 654 -36.29 -2.44 -12.80
CA ILE A 654 -36.16 -3.84 -12.39
C ILE A 654 -34.70 -4.03 -11.93
N ASP A 655 -34.49 -4.39 -10.67
CA ASP A 655 -33.13 -4.64 -10.15
C ASP A 655 -32.57 -5.98 -10.69
N PRO A 656 -31.50 -5.96 -11.52
CA PRO A 656 -30.95 -7.16 -12.14
C PRO A 656 -30.29 -8.10 -11.11
N ALA A 657 -29.68 -7.55 -10.05
CA ALA A 657 -29.04 -8.35 -9.01
C ALA A 657 -30.10 -9.11 -8.19
N LEU A 658 -31.24 -8.48 -7.93
CA LEU A 658 -32.39 -9.12 -7.29
C LEU A 658 -33.01 -10.19 -8.19
N VAL A 659 -33.16 -9.93 -9.49
CA VAL A 659 -33.65 -10.93 -10.47
C VAL A 659 -32.74 -12.15 -10.51
N VAL A 660 -31.42 -11.98 -10.54
CA VAL A 660 -30.44 -13.09 -10.50
C VAL A 660 -30.56 -13.88 -9.19
N ALA A 661 -30.56 -13.19 -8.04
CA ALA A 661 -30.57 -13.81 -6.73
C ALA A 661 -31.90 -14.55 -6.40
N LEU A 662 -33.03 -14.12 -6.97
CA LEU A 662 -34.31 -14.83 -6.84
C LEU A 662 -34.47 -15.95 -7.89
N SER A 663 -33.80 -15.86 -9.04
CA SER A 663 -33.81 -16.90 -10.07
C SER A 663 -33.07 -18.17 -9.62
N SER A 664 -32.02 -18.04 -8.80
CA SER A 664 -31.30 -19.18 -8.23
C SER A 664 -32.08 -19.95 -7.16
N GLN A 665 -33.27 -19.48 -6.76
CA GLN A 665 -34.18 -20.17 -5.84
C GLN A 665 -35.32 -20.94 -6.53
N LYS A 666 -35.25 -21.12 -7.86
CA LYS A 666 -36.19 -21.99 -8.57
C LYS A 666 -36.01 -23.42 -8.09
N SER A 667 -37.08 -23.99 -7.56
CA SER A 667 -37.07 -25.38 -7.12
C SER A 667 -37.43 -26.28 -8.30
N GLU A 668 -36.52 -27.18 -8.71
CA GLU A 668 -36.74 -28.09 -9.85
C GLU A 668 -38.02 -28.96 -9.71
N ASN A 669 -38.52 -29.10 -8.48
CA ASN A 669 -39.72 -29.87 -8.14
C ASN A 669 -41.05 -29.08 -8.21
N ILE A 670 -41.05 -27.78 -8.52
CA ILE A 670 -42.26 -26.93 -8.56
C ILE A 670 -42.52 -26.49 -10.02
N SER A 671 -43.77 -26.55 -10.48
CA SER A 671 -44.10 -26.13 -11.84
C SER A 671 -43.98 -24.60 -12.00
N PRO A 672 -43.63 -24.10 -13.21
CA PRO A 672 -43.54 -22.65 -13.45
C PRO A 672 -44.84 -21.87 -13.17
N GLU A 673 -46.01 -22.51 -13.38
CA GLU A 673 -47.31 -21.91 -13.04
C GLU A 673 -47.55 -21.84 -11.53
N GLU A 674 -47.11 -22.85 -10.76
CA GLU A 674 -47.26 -22.83 -9.29
C GLU A 674 -46.30 -21.82 -8.66
N GLU A 675 -45.07 -21.65 -9.17
CA GLU A 675 -44.18 -20.56 -8.73
C GLU A 675 -44.79 -19.16 -9.02
N TYR A 676 -45.39 -18.96 -10.21
CA TYR A 676 -46.09 -17.72 -10.55
C TYR A 676 -47.32 -17.49 -9.66
N LYS A 677 -48.07 -18.54 -9.35
CA LYS A 677 -49.21 -18.49 -8.41
C LYS A 677 -48.75 -18.12 -7.01
N ILE A 678 -47.66 -18.70 -6.49
CA ILE A 678 -47.06 -18.32 -5.20
C ILE A 678 -46.65 -16.84 -5.21
N ALA A 679 -46.04 -16.33 -6.29
CA ALA A 679 -45.69 -14.92 -6.42
C ALA A 679 -46.94 -14.00 -6.41
N CYS A 680 -48.03 -14.39 -7.06
CA CYS A 680 -49.29 -13.66 -7.00
C CYS A 680 -49.90 -13.67 -5.58
N LEU A 681 -49.93 -14.85 -4.93
CA LEU A 681 -50.52 -15.01 -3.61
C LEU A 681 -49.68 -14.33 -2.51
N LEU A 682 -48.38 -14.14 -2.70
CA LEU A 682 -47.55 -13.30 -1.83
C LEU A 682 -48.05 -11.85 -1.81
N MET A 683 -48.39 -11.27 -2.97
CA MET A 683 -48.94 -9.92 -3.06
C MET A 683 -50.30 -9.83 -2.35
N VAL A 684 -51.17 -10.83 -2.55
CA VAL A 684 -52.46 -10.95 -1.84
C VAL A 684 -52.23 -10.99 -0.32
N PHE A 685 -51.29 -11.81 0.16
CA PHE A 685 -50.98 -11.96 1.58
C PHE A 685 -50.53 -10.63 2.18
N VAL A 686 -49.53 -9.96 1.59
CA VAL A 686 -49.03 -8.68 2.08
C VAL A 686 -50.13 -7.61 2.09
N ALA A 687 -50.94 -7.51 1.03
CA ALA A 687 -52.00 -6.51 0.91
C ALA A 687 -53.07 -6.62 2.02
N VAL A 688 -53.52 -7.85 2.33
CA VAL A 688 -54.52 -8.07 3.40
C VAL A 688 -53.92 -8.01 4.80
N SER A 689 -52.60 -8.11 4.93
CA SER A 689 -51.88 -8.01 6.21
C SER A 689 -51.62 -6.56 6.66
N LEU A 690 -51.48 -5.59 5.75
CA LEU A 690 -51.19 -4.19 6.11
C LEU A 690 -52.06 -3.59 7.26
N PRO A 691 -53.37 -3.87 7.36
CA PRO A 691 -54.20 -3.34 8.45
C PRO A 691 -53.74 -3.73 9.86
N THR A 692 -53.07 -4.87 10.06
CA THR A 692 -52.62 -5.28 11.43
C THR A 692 -51.56 -4.35 11.98
N LEU A 693 -50.77 -3.69 11.10
CA LEU A 693 -49.76 -2.70 11.47
C LEU A 693 -50.37 -1.54 12.25
N ALA A 694 -51.66 -1.22 12.07
CA ALA A 694 -52.33 -0.11 12.75
C ALA A 694 -52.49 -0.34 14.26
N SER A 695 -52.40 -1.60 14.72
CA SER A 695 -52.41 -1.96 16.14
C SER A 695 -51.05 -1.79 16.84
N ASN A 696 -49.95 -1.86 16.08
CA ASN A 696 -48.60 -1.80 16.63
C ASN A 696 -48.20 -0.35 16.94
N VAL A 697 -47.86 -0.09 18.21
CA VAL A 697 -47.46 1.25 18.71
C VAL A 697 -46.28 1.83 17.93
N MET A 698 -45.34 1.00 17.47
CA MET A 698 -44.15 1.45 16.73
C MET A 698 -44.43 1.78 15.24
N SER A 699 -45.63 1.51 14.75
CA SER A 699 -46.11 1.94 13.42
C SER A 699 -46.53 3.42 13.39
N GLN A 700 -46.19 4.21 14.41
CA GLN A 700 -46.36 5.65 14.40
C GLN A 700 -45.44 6.27 13.34
N TYR A 701 -46.00 7.08 12.45
CA TYR A 701 -45.20 7.92 11.55
C TYR A 701 -44.65 9.11 12.34
N SER A 702 -43.36 9.37 12.16
CA SER A 702 -42.63 10.48 12.78
C SER A 702 -42.09 11.42 11.69
N PRO A 703 -42.48 12.71 11.69
CA PRO A 703 -41.93 13.71 10.77
C PRO A 703 -40.41 13.87 10.86
N ALA A 704 -39.78 13.56 12.00
CA ALA A 704 -38.32 13.61 12.14
C ALA A 704 -37.60 12.46 11.41
N ILE A 705 -38.31 11.37 11.11
CA ILE A 705 -37.83 10.23 10.33
C ILE A 705 -38.21 10.43 8.84
N GLU A 706 -39.29 11.17 8.57
CA GLU A 706 -40.12 11.07 7.37
C GLU A 706 -40.64 9.63 7.12
N GLY A 707 -40.79 8.86 8.20
CA GLY A 707 -41.15 7.45 8.17
C GLY A 707 -41.60 6.92 9.53
N HIS A 708 -41.72 5.60 9.62
CA HIS A 708 -42.21 4.88 10.80
C HIS A 708 -41.07 4.31 11.65
N CYS A 709 -41.21 4.35 12.98
CA CYS A 709 -40.19 3.89 13.93
C CYS A 709 -39.81 2.40 13.80
N ASN A 710 -40.73 1.56 13.32
CA ASN A 710 -40.51 0.13 13.06
C ASN A 710 -40.12 -0.19 11.60
N ASN A 711 -39.63 0.79 10.83
CA ASN A 711 -39.20 0.63 9.43
C ASN A 711 -40.27 0.21 8.42
N ILE A 712 -41.57 0.18 8.75
CA ILE A 712 -42.62 -0.25 7.79
C ILE A 712 -42.75 0.66 6.56
N HIS A 713 -42.21 1.88 6.60
CA HIS A 713 -42.08 2.73 5.41
C HIS A 713 -41.23 2.05 4.30
N CYS A 714 -40.24 1.23 4.68
CA CYS A 714 -39.44 0.44 3.75
C CYS A 714 -40.24 -0.65 3.02
N LEU A 715 -41.46 -0.98 3.46
CA LEU A 715 -42.35 -1.90 2.74
C LEU A 715 -42.67 -1.39 1.33
N ALA A 716 -42.73 -0.08 1.10
CA ALA A 716 -42.94 0.49 -0.22
C ALA A 716 -41.91 -0.01 -1.24
N LYS A 717 -40.63 0.09 -0.86
CA LYS A 717 -39.49 -0.37 -1.68
C LYS A 717 -39.47 -1.91 -1.80
N ALA A 718 -39.81 -2.62 -0.73
CA ALA A 718 -39.92 -4.09 -0.74
C ALA A 718 -41.00 -4.58 -1.72
N ILE A 719 -42.22 -4.05 -1.63
CA ILE A 719 -43.36 -4.46 -2.46
C ILE A 719 -43.07 -4.19 -3.93
N ASN A 720 -42.59 -2.98 -4.26
CA ASN A 720 -42.27 -2.60 -5.63
C ASN A 720 -41.18 -3.49 -6.24
N GLN A 721 -40.01 -3.61 -5.60
CA GLN A 721 -38.87 -4.33 -6.15
C GLN A 721 -39.08 -5.86 -6.17
N ILE A 722 -39.75 -6.45 -5.16
CA ILE A 722 -40.07 -7.88 -5.16
C ILE A 722 -41.12 -8.21 -6.23
N ALA A 723 -42.12 -7.35 -6.45
CA ALA A 723 -43.07 -7.52 -7.56
C ALA A 723 -42.36 -7.42 -8.92
N ALA A 724 -41.55 -6.38 -9.13
CA ALA A 724 -40.79 -6.19 -10.36
C ALA A 724 -39.89 -7.39 -10.67
N ALA A 725 -39.10 -7.86 -9.70
CA ALA A 725 -38.21 -9.00 -9.89
C ALA A 725 -38.98 -10.31 -10.10
N LEU A 726 -39.94 -10.66 -9.22
CA LEU A 726 -40.67 -11.93 -9.35
C LEU A 726 -41.48 -11.99 -10.65
N PHE A 727 -42.22 -10.95 -11.02
CA PHE A 727 -43.04 -11.01 -12.23
C PHE A 727 -42.20 -10.93 -13.52
N THR A 728 -41.01 -10.32 -13.49
CA THR A 728 -40.01 -10.46 -14.57
C THR A 728 -39.54 -11.91 -14.73
N ILE A 729 -39.16 -12.59 -13.64
CA ILE A 729 -38.67 -13.99 -13.65
C ILE A 729 -39.70 -14.98 -14.22
N HIS A 730 -40.99 -14.73 -13.97
CA HIS A 730 -42.11 -15.55 -14.42
C HIS A 730 -42.78 -15.03 -15.71
N LYS A 731 -42.24 -13.97 -16.34
CA LYS A 731 -42.79 -13.32 -17.55
C LYS A 731 -44.26 -12.85 -17.42
N GLY A 732 -44.64 -12.41 -16.22
CA GLY A 732 -45.95 -11.81 -15.94
C GLY A 732 -45.94 -10.29 -16.07
N SER A 733 -47.12 -9.69 -16.10
CA SER A 733 -47.30 -8.23 -16.07
C SER A 733 -47.07 -7.69 -14.65
N ILE A 734 -46.01 -6.89 -14.46
CA ILE A 734 -45.68 -6.25 -13.18
C ILE A 734 -46.79 -5.26 -12.80
N GLU A 735 -47.20 -4.42 -13.76
CA GLU A 735 -48.19 -3.36 -13.60
C GLU A 735 -49.55 -3.92 -13.14
N ASP A 736 -50.05 -4.99 -13.77
CA ASP A 736 -51.35 -5.57 -13.39
C ASP A 736 -51.32 -6.19 -11.99
N ARG A 737 -50.20 -6.78 -11.57
CA ARG A 737 -50.05 -7.38 -10.23
C ARG A 737 -49.92 -6.31 -9.15
N LEU A 738 -49.28 -5.18 -9.44
CA LEU A 738 -49.23 -4.03 -8.53
C LEU A 738 -50.56 -3.27 -8.46
N LYS A 739 -51.31 -3.15 -9.57
CA LYS A 739 -52.69 -2.64 -9.58
C LYS A 739 -53.61 -3.50 -8.71
N GLU A 740 -53.52 -4.83 -8.86
CA GLU A 740 -54.26 -5.80 -8.06
C GLU A 740 -53.91 -5.71 -6.57
N PHE A 741 -52.61 -5.61 -6.25
CA PHE A 741 -52.12 -5.36 -4.89
C PHE A 741 -52.72 -4.06 -4.31
N LEU A 742 -52.64 -2.96 -5.04
CA LEU A 742 -53.07 -1.65 -4.57
C LEU A 742 -54.59 -1.62 -4.29
N ALA A 743 -55.40 -2.17 -5.20
CA ALA A 743 -56.85 -2.25 -5.00
C ALA A 743 -57.21 -3.07 -3.74
N LEU A 744 -56.51 -4.19 -3.49
CA LEU A 744 -56.74 -5.05 -2.33
C LEU A 744 -56.24 -4.42 -1.01
N ALA A 745 -55.09 -3.74 -1.06
CA ALA A 745 -54.53 -3.00 0.08
C ALA A 745 -55.45 -1.84 0.48
N SER A 746 -55.87 -1.01 -0.49
CA SER A 746 -56.81 0.10 -0.29
C SER A 746 -58.15 -0.39 0.27
N SER A 747 -58.74 -1.44 -0.30
CA SER A 747 -59.97 -2.08 0.20
C SER A 747 -59.81 -2.57 1.65
N SER A 748 -58.65 -3.12 2.00
CA SER A 748 -58.38 -3.63 3.36
C SER A 748 -58.18 -2.50 4.38
N LEU A 749 -57.52 -1.40 3.98
CA LEU A 749 -57.29 -0.23 4.85
C LEU A 749 -58.54 0.67 5.00
N LEU A 750 -59.42 0.73 4.00
CA LEU A 750 -60.71 1.44 4.13
C LEU A 750 -61.65 0.76 5.14
N LYS A 751 -61.62 -0.58 5.25
CA LYS A 751 -62.44 -1.33 6.22
C LYS A 751 -62.13 -0.92 7.67
N ILE A 752 -60.86 -0.85 8.05
CA ILE A 752 -60.46 -0.34 9.39
C ILE A 752 -60.77 1.15 9.59
N GLY A 753 -61.11 1.90 8.53
CA GLY A 753 -61.57 3.29 8.63
C GLY A 753 -62.91 3.45 9.33
N GLN A 754 -63.76 2.42 9.30
CA GLN A 754 -65.07 2.38 9.97
C GLN A 754 -64.99 1.77 11.38
N GLU A 755 -63.88 1.13 11.74
CA GLU A 755 -63.66 0.59 13.08
C GLU A 755 -63.47 1.71 14.12
N THR A 756 -63.94 1.43 15.34
CA THR A 756 -63.87 2.32 16.51
C THR A 756 -63.08 1.74 17.68
N ASP A 757 -62.56 0.51 17.57
CA ASP A 757 -61.65 -0.04 18.58
C ASP A 757 -60.33 0.75 18.56
N LYS A 758 -60.02 1.36 19.71
CA LYS A 758 -58.79 2.13 19.92
C LYS A 758 -57.53 1.28 19.84
N THR A 759 -57.65 -0.04 19.93
CA THR A 759 -56.54 -0.98 19.84
C THR A 759 -56.19 -1.26 18.38
N THR A 760 -57.15 -1.70 17.55
CA THR A 760 -56.89 -1.96 16.12
C THR A 760 -56.62 -0.69 15.31
N THR A 761 -57.24 0.44 15.69
CA THR A 761 -57.15 1.69 14.92
C THR A 761 -56.08 2.68 15.42
N ARG A 762 -55.28 2.31 16.43
CA ARG A 762 -54.34 3.21 17.14
C ARG A 762 -53.49 4.08 16.21
N ASN A 763 -52.81 3.45 15.27
CA ASN A 763 -51.90 4.07 14.31
C ASN A 763 -52.45 3.99 12.87
N ARG A 764 -53.78 3.87 12.72
CA ARG A 764 -54.46 3.73 11.41
C ARG A 764 -54.04 4.79 10.40
N GLU A 765 -54.00 6.05 10.82
CA GLU A 765 -53.62 7.18 9.97
C GLU A 765 -52.16 7.08 9.51
N SER A 766 -51.24 6.64 10.37
CA SER A 766 -49.83 6.41 9.96
C SER A 766 -49.73 5.30 8.91
N VAL A 767 -50.48 4.21 9.08
CA VAL A 767 -50.47 3.08 8.13
C VAL A 767 -51.10 3.45 6.78
N TYR A 768 -52.05 4.39 6.73
CA TYR A 768 -52.58 4.91 5.46
C TYR A 768 -51.50 5.55 4.60
N LEU A 769 -50.49 6.21 5.21
CA LEU A 769 -49.39 6.83 4.49
C LEU A 769 -48.51 5.82 3.72
N LEU A 770 -48.59 4.52 4.06
CA LEU A 770 -47.91 3.48 3.26
C LEU A 770 -48.44 3.41 1.83
N LEU A 771 -49.73 3.67 1.59
CA LEU A 771 -50.28 3.66 0.22
C LEU A 771 -49.67 4.78 -0.63
N ASP A 772 -49.50 5.98 -0.06
CA ASP A 772 -48.81 7.10 -0.71
C ASP A 772 -47.35 6.73 -1.02
N MET A 773 -46.62 6.20 -0.03
CA MET A 773 -45.23 5.75 -0.19
C MET A 773 -45.08 4.66 -1.26
N ILE A 774 -45.98 3.66 -1.29
CA ILE A 774 -45.96 2.57 -2.28
C ILE A 774 -46.14 3.10 -3.71
N VAL A 775 -47.00 4.12 -3.88
CA VAL A 775 -47.26 4.73 -5.20
C VAL A 775 -46.13 5.68 -5.61
N GLN A 776 -45.54 6.44 -4.67
CA GLN A 776 -44.37 7.30 -4.95
C GLN A 776 -43.11 6.50 -5.30
N GLU A 777 -42.89 5.34 -4.66
CA GLU A 777 -41.71 4.48 -4.87
C GLU A 777 -41.86 3.56 -6.10
N SER A 778 -43.07 3.40 -6.67
CA SER A 778 -43.32 2.49 -7.79
C SER A 778 -43.52 3.21 -9.13
N PRO A 779 -42.66 2.97 -10.14
CA PRO A 779 -42.85 3.53 -11.48
C PRO A 779 -44.02 2.88 -12.25
N PHE A 780 -44.67 1.86 -11.68
CA PHE A 780 -45.78 1.12 -12.27
C PHE A 780 -47.15 1.54 -11.72
N LEU A 781 -47.19 2.45 -10.74
CA LEU A 781 -48.41 2.96 -10.11
C LEU A 781 -48.50 4.48 -10.30
N THR A 782 -49.72 5.02 -10.36
CA THR A 782 -49.95 6.46 -10.53
C THR A 782 -50.87 6.99 -9.44
N MET A 783 -50.79 8.30 -9.18
CA MET A 783 -51.68 8.96 -8.22
C MET A 783 -53.15 8.97 -8.67
N ASP A 784 -53.42 9.00 -9.97
CA ASP A 784 -54.78 8.88 -10.52
C ASP A 784 -55.41 7.51 -10.18
N LEU A 785 -54.61 6.44 -10.25
CA LEU A 785 -55.03 5.10 -9.84
C LEU A 785 -55.25 5.03 -8.33
N LEU A 786 -54.37 5.65 -7.53
CA LEU A 786 -54.54 5.73 -6.07
C LEU A 786 -55.85 6.42 -5.70
N GLU A 787 -56.12 7.61 -6.24
CA GLU A 787 -57.35 8.38 -5.97
C GLU A 787 -58.61 7.56 -6.31
N SER A 788 -58.57 6.75 -7.37
CA SER A 788 -59.71 5.91 -7.78
C SER A 788 -60.09 4.82 -6.77
N CYS A 789 -59.16 4.40 -5.89
CA CYS A 789 -59.37 3.31 -4.92
C CYS A 789 -59.15 3.72 -3.45
N PHE A 790 -58.49 4.84 -3.19
CA PHE A 790 -58.24 5.41 -1.87
C PHE A 790 -58.14 6.95 -1.96
N PRO A 791 -59.21 7.69 -1.57
CA PRO A 791 -59.25 9.15 -1.75
C PRO A 791 -58.15 9.88 -0.97
N TYR A 792 -57.39 10.74 -1.67
CA TYR A 792 -56.23 11.47 -1.12
C TYR A 792 -56.60 12.40 0.04
N VAL A 793 -57.88 12.78 0.19
CA VAL A 793 -58.37 13.51 1.38
C VAL A 793 -58.12 12.75 2.69
N LEU A 794 -58.09 11.41 2.66
CA LEU A 794 -57.73 10.58 3.82
C LEU A 794 -56.23 10.68 4.12
N LEU A 795 -55.38 10.60 3.09
CA LEU A 795 -53.92 10.73 3.19
C LEU A 795 -53.52 12.13 3.69
N ARG A 796 -54.11 13.18 3.12
CA ARG A 796 -53.90 14.58 3.55
C ARG A 796 -54.26 14.79 5.02
N ASN A 797 -55.39 14.22 5.47
CA ASN A 797 -55.80 14.33 6.87
C ASN A 797 -54.87 13.53 7.80
N ALA A 798 -54.43 12.34 7.38
CA ALA A 798 -53.44 11.53 8.09
C ALA A 798 -52.08 12.26 8.22
N TYR A 799 -51.57 12.85 7.14
CA TYR A 799 -50.38 13.70 7.16
C TYR A 799 -50.55 14.86 8.14
N HIS A 800 -51.66 15.59 8.08
CA HIS A 800 -51.94 16.66 9.04
C HIS A 800 -51.96 16.16 10.49
N ALA A 801 -52.52 14.97 10.77
CA ALA A 801 -52.58 14.42 12.12
C ALA A 801 -51.17 14.11 12.68
N VAL A 802 -50.34 13.38 11.93
CA VAL A 802 -49.00 12.98 12.38
C VAL A 802 -48.01 14.15 12.46
N TYR A 803 -48.12 15.12 11.55
CA TYR A 803 -47.33 16.36 11.63
C TYR A 803 -47.80 17.28 12.77
N LYS A 804 -49.09 17.35 13.07
CA LYS A 804 -49.58 18.14 14.21
C LYS A 804 -49.18 17.53 15.56
N GLN A 805 -49.21 16.20 15.68
CA GLN A 805 -48.81 15.50 16.90
C GLN A 805 -47.36 15.78 17.29
N SER A 806 -46.43 15.84 16.32
CA SER A 806 -45.01 16.12 16.59
C SER A 806 -44.73 17.53 17.12
N VAL A 807 -45.51 18.53 16.68
CA VAL A 807 -45.43 19.91 17.19
C VAL A 807 -45.89 19.99 18.65
N THR A 808 -46.89 19.18 19.04
CA THR A 808 -47.34 19.11 20.44
C THR A 808 -46.47 18.27 21.37
N SER A 809 -45.53 17.47 20.83
CA SER A 809 -44.56 16.70 21.64
C SER A 809 -43.17 17.36 21.72
N SER A 810 -42.97 18.48 21.03
CA SER A 810 -41.72 19.26 21.01
C SER A 810 -41.84 20.62 21.70
N ALA A 811 -43.01 20.92 22.29
CA ALA A 811 -43.33 22.06 23.14
C ALA A 811 -43.66 21.58 24.57
#